data_AF-A0A6N7PYX9-F1
#
_entry.id   AF-A0A6N7PYX9-F1
#
_cell.length_a   1.000
_cell.length_b   1.000
_cell.length_c   1.000
_cell.angle_alpha   90.00
_cell.angle_beta   90.00
_cell.angle_gamma   90.00
#
_symmetry.space_group_name_H-M   'P 1'
#
loop_
_entity.id
_entity.type
_entity.pdbx_description
1 polymer ?
#
loop_
_entity_poly.entity_id
_entity_poly.type
_entity_poly.pdbx_seq_one_letter_code
_entity_poly.pdbx_strand_id
1 'polypeptide(L)'
;MVVGGAAARQRLGRARRRRSPGLHHGERGLLPDATRRHGRHGDPARRGHRGPRGRRVQRLLRRRFAPARGAAEARDRAPRALPPRAPHRADGERGQADGRARRLLRSRQRRRRLHAPHARRAEQDRARARARRRSDGAPPGRLLPARRGAAAPARRLRLPRGDPRRHAARRARRREEGFRQARAGSLRLSAHAQQEELTLVFVLHEHDRESIRRVAEAASHPDEHKRAPHLEREELRKFVVLPSDERRAVLSWLEEHGMPHMDVRSVSGQTIFVKTTKEAVGRTFGAECRRWLDESEKDERTHTPVEWPIPRQLSQYVQSVKVRQSGNRARSTMVADAGAEHPMQFPTLEGARETLPEPGFGLTPADVREIYRFPSMTELDGSGETIALLMLGGALEESDLFTFWDAHGIPRPPEIKTYHVGSRPSKVTSANKLYTLEAAMTVQWASAMAPGARILVYFVDPMVIADPWATFLLKVIGDRENAPTIVSTSWITPERSYYRVHGRRVVSGLLDQAAAIGVTVISAAGDWGAFDGVPRTIKDGRYVGDAPWPHGVFPAVEERVLSVGGTMITGRAPLTEIAWSGPPPPGLGRVLHFVRLASSGGFSREVPVPKWQTDAMKGWYARGEGEPAVVPYGRGFPDVSLMASGSAVQRAPGQPLTMQGYQAVACGQWVDYAGGTSVAAPIWAAIVALMNQARRAAGLGRVGFVNPLLYALRKEKASPFREISEGSTDVAMNVLNAHGKAVIHRLSGYSAAPGWDPATGLGVPDVTRLIELVTRRDKRP
;
A
#
# COMPACT_ATOMS: atom_id res chain seq x y z
N MET A 1 -46.32 31.70 -17.22
CA MET A 1 -46.89 32.39 -16.03
C MET A 1 -45.69 32.81 -15.19
N VAL A 2 -45.33 34.08 -14.95
CA VAL A 2 -46.09 35.25 -14.39
C VAL A 2 -46.20 35.06 -12.86
N VAL A 3 -45.62 35.87 -11.94
CA VAL A 3 -45.04 37.25 -11.98
C VAL A 3 -43.77 37.40 -11.07
N GLY A 4 -42.87 38.36 -11.37
CA GLY A 4 -42.26 39.28 -10.37
C GLY A 4 -40.94 38.89 -9.66
N GLY A 5 -40.08 39.83 -9.23
CA GLY A 5 -40.06 41.30 -9.46
C GLY A 5 -38.99 42.06 -8.62
N ALA A 6 -38.51 43.23 -9.12
CA ALA A 6 -37.53 44.19 -8.52
C ALA A 6 -36.09 43.64 -8.21
N ALA A 7 -34.96 44.25 -8.63
CA ALA A 7 -34.44 45.63 -8.47
C ALA A 7 -34.09 45.96 -7.01
N ALA A 8 -32.92 46.49 -6.61
CA ALA A 8 -32.02 47.49 -7.21
C ALA A 8 -30.61 47.44 -6.50
N ARG A 9 -29.54 48.25 -6.76
CA ARG A 9 -29.25 49.33 -7.74
C ARG A 9 -27.72 49.57 -7.90
N GLN A 10 -27.38 50.15 -9.04
CA GLN A 10 -26.10 50.69 -9.54
C GLN A 10 -25.28 51.60 -8.58
N ARG A 11 -23.94 51.63 -8.76
CA ARG A 11 -23.11 52.73 -9.37
C ARG A 11 -21.62 52.32 -9.34
N LEU A 12 -20.80 52.32 -10.39
CA LEU A 12 -20.42 53.30 -11.44
C LEU A 12 -19.64 54.54 -10.97
N GLY A 13 -18.35 54.59 -11.37
CA GLY A 13 -17.46 55.75 -11.37
C GLY A 13 -16.51 55.68 -12.58
N ARG A 14 -16.09 56.81 -13.16
CA ARG A 14 -15.42 56.89 -14.48
C ARG A 14 -13.97 57.42 -14.43
N ALA A 15 -13.10 56.72 -15.16
CA ALA A 15 -11.98 57.15 -16.02
C ALA A 15 -11.33 58.55 -15.89
N ARG A 16 -10.00 58.61 -16.10
CA ARG A 16 -9.31 59.75 -16.74
C ARG A 16 -8.06 59.32 -17.55
N ARG A 17 -7.66 60.12 -18.55
CA ARG A 17 -6.53 59.89 -19.47
C ARG A 17 -5.36 60.86 -19.20
N ARG A 18 -4.11 60.40 -19.39
CA ARG A 18 -2.94 61.14 -19.94
C ARG A 18 -2.09 60.07 -20.70
N ARG A 19 -1.81 60.15 -22.01
CA ARG A 19 -1.00 61.08 -22.83
C ARG A 19 0.53 60.97 -22.60
N SER A 20 1.23 60.46 -23.63
CA SER A 20 2.70 60.37 -23.84
C SER A 20 3.32 61.74 -24.24
N PRO A 21 4.67 61.87 -24.39
CA PRO A 21 5.51 61.35 -25.51
C PRO A 21 6.86 60.73 -25.01
N GLY A 22 7.85 60.29 -25.83
CA GLY A 22 8.01 60.14 -27.30
C GLY A 22 9.49 59.85 -27.71
N LEU A 23 9.81 59.83 -29.03
CA LEU A 23 11.09 59.49 -29.72
C LEU A 23 11.31 57.95 -29.94
N HIS A 24 11.51 57.37 -31.15
CA HIS A 24 12.28 57.64 -32.40
C HIS A 24 13.77 57.20 -32.32
N HIS A 25 14.40 56.50 -33.29
CA HIS A 25 14.03 55.98 -34.65
C HIS A 25 14.08 54.41 -34.66
N GLY A 26 13.77 53.60 -35.70
CA GLY A 26 13.57 53.76 -37.17
C GLY A 26 14.68 53.01 -37.97
N GLU A 27 14.49 52.40 -39.15
CA GLU A 27 13.31 52.25 -40.05
C GLU A 27 13.60 51.20 -41.18
N ARG A 28 12.54 50.71 -41.89
CA ARG A 28 12.53 49.94 -43.19
C ARG A 28 12.85 48.43 -43.08
N GLY A 29 12.15 47.50 -43.73
CA GLY A 29 10.95 47.51 -44.62
C GLY A 29 10.53 46.06 -44.97
N LEU A 30 9.50 45.74 -45.77
CA LEU A 30 8.50 46.58 -46.46
C LEU A 30 7.12 45.84 -46.62
N LEU A 31 6.56 45.67 -47.83
CA LEU A 31 5.16 45.28 -48.17
C LEU A 31 5.08 44.66 -49.61
N PRO A 32 3.93 44.15 -50.16
CA PRO A 32 2.68 43.59 -49.58
C PRO A 32 2.07 42.34 -50.32
N ASP A 33 0.90 41.85 -49.83
CA ASP A 33 -0.31 41.38 -50.59
C ASP A 33 -0.31 40.11 -51.50
N ALA A 34 -1.44 39.44 -51.81
CA ALA A 34 -2.84 39.49 -51.32
C ALA A 34 -3.69 38.25 -51.70
N THR A 35 -4.80 38.01 -50.96
CA THR A 35 -6.04 37.23 -51.31
C THR A 35 -5.95 35.72 -51.65
N ARG A 36 -6.79 34.74 -51.23
CA ARG A 36 -8.17 34.61 -50.67
C ARG A 36 -9.25 34.13 -51.68
N ARG A 37 -9.62 32.83 -51.68
CA ARG A 37 -11.02 32.29 -51.79
C ARG A 37 -11.17 30.75 -51.68
N HIS A 38 -12.42 30.24 -51.73
CA HIS A 38 -12.87 28.91 -51.28
C HIS A 38 -13.17 27.87 -52.38
N GLY A 39 -13.19 26.58 -51.96
CA GLY A 39 -14.20 25.57 -52.36
C GLY A 39 -13.65 24.26 -52.94
N ARG A 40 -14.34 23.10 -52.94
CA ARG A 40 -15.41 22.49 -52.11
C ARG A 40 -15.79 21.14 -52.78
N HIS A 41 -15.77 20.00 -52.06
CA HIS A 41 -16.38 18.68 -52.37
C HIS A 41 -15.98 17.90 -53.66
N GLY A 42 -15.95 16.56 -53.54
CA GLY A 42 -15.87 15.59 -54.66
C GLY A 42 -15.41 14.18 -54.24
N ASP A 43 -16.33 13.23 -54.13
CA ASP A 43 -16.18 11.82 -53.69
C ASP A 43 -17.22 10.97 -54.46
N PRO A 44 -17.26 9.60 -54.52
CA PRO A 44 -16.27 8.54 -54.23
C PRO A 44 -16.10 7.51 -55.40
N ALA A 45 -15.38 6.39 -55.14
CA ALA A 45 -15.94 5.00 -55.18
C ALA A 45 -15.31 3.92 -56.12
N ARG A 46 -15.21 2.70 -55.54
CA ARG A 46 -15.26 1.33 -56.18
C ARG A 46 -14.09 0.90 -57.08
N ARG A 47 -13.84 -0.39 -57.37
CA ARG A 47 -13.90 -1.71 -56.65
C ARG A 47 -13.48 -2.79 -57.68
N GLY A 48 -12.64 -3.77 -57.33
CA GLY A 48 -12.33 -4.93 -58.21
C GLY A 48 -10.86 -5.38 -58.14
N HIS A 49 -10.38 -6.55 -57.69
CA HIS A 49 -10.89 -7.83 -57.13
C HIS A 49 -10.47 -9.05 -57.98
N ARG A 50 -9.48 -9.84 -57.50
CA ARG A 50 -9.05 -11.18 -58.00
C ARG A 50 -8.46 -11.18 -59.43
N GLY A 51 -7.53 -12.04 -59.84
CA GLY A 51 -7.11 -13.35 -59.33
C GLY A 51 -5.83 -13.87 -60.04
N PRO A 52 -5.45 -15.17 -59.89
CA PRO A 52 -4.02 -15.51 -59.77
C PRO A 52 -3.50 -16.73 -60.57
N ARG A 53 -2.16 -16.94 -60.46
CA ARG A 53 -1.35 -18.18 -60.60
C ARG A 53 -0.51 -18.33 -61.89
N GLY A 54 0.76 -18.70 -61.68
CA GLY A 54 1.67 -19.32 -62.65
C GLY A 54 2.89 -19.92 -61.91
N ARG A 55 3.30 -21.15 -62.23
CA ARG A 55 4.45 -21.86 -61.59
C ARG A 55 5.19 -22.72 -62.63
N ARG A 56 6.52 -22.61 -62.67
CA ARG A 56 7.60 -23.62 -62.97
C ARG A 56 8.83 -22.83 -63.52
N VAL A 57 10.09 -22.97 -63.09
CA VAL A 57 10.95 -24.07 -62.56
C VAL A 57 11.82 -24.72 -63.64
N GLN A 58 13.15 -24.72 -63.39
CA GLN A 58 14.30 -25.46 -64.00
C GLN A 58 15.40 -24.54 -64.57
N ARG A 59 16.73 -24.86 -64.56
CA ARG A 59 17.60 -25.74 -63.70
C ARG A 59 19.10 -25.53 -64.11
N LEU A 60 20.06 -26.24 -63.46
CA LEU A 60 21.46 -26.53 -63.90
C LEU A 60 22.52 -25.39 -63.66
N LEU A 61 23.82 -25.61 -63.32
CA LEU A 61 24.65 -26.82 -63.07
C LEU A 61 25.97 -26.56 -62.26
N ARG A 62 26.32 -27.46 -61.30
CA ARG A 62 27.70 -27.84 -60.81
C ARG A 62 28.57 -26.75 -60.10
N ARG A 63 29.61 -27.06 -59.29
CA ARG A 63 30.39 -28.31 -59.04
C ARG A 63 30.90 -28.43 -57.57
N ARG A 64 31.15 -29.68 -57.16
CA ARG A 64 31.79 -30.31 -55.95
C ARG A 64 32.94 -29.52 -55.26
N PHE A 65 33.28 -29.71 -53.96
CA PHE A 65 33.62 -30.97 -53.24
C PHE A 65 33.23 -31.04 -51.73
N ALA A 66 33.42 -32.22 -51.09
CA ALA A 66 33.27 -32.60 -49.67
C ALA A 66 33.97 -34.00 -49.45
N PRO A 67 33.79 -34.81 -48.37
CA PRO A 67 33.27 -34.62 -47.00
C PRO A 67 34.04 -35.36 -45.83
N ALA A 68 33.61 -35.13 -44.57
CA ALA A 68 33.56 -36.09 -43.44
C ALA A 68 32.60 -35.54 -42.34
N ARG A 69 31.93 -36.23 -41.38
CA ARG A 69 31.70 -37.65 -40.93
C ARG A 69 32.27 -38.06 -39.55
N GLY A 70 31.48 -38.86 -38.81
CA GLY A 70 31.66 -39.28 -37.39
C GLY A 70 30.92 -38.32 -36.42
N ALA A 71 29.90 -38.65 -35.60
CA ALA A 71 29.27 -39.90 -35.12
C ALA A 71 30.15 -40.76 -34.16
N ALA A 72 29.69 -41.20 -32.97
CA ALA A 72 28.44 -40.93 -32.21
C ALA A 72 28.58 -41.36 -30.72
N GLU A 73 27.59 -41.00 -29.87
CA GLU A 73 27.30 -41.59 -28.53
C GLU A 73 28.40 -41.49 -27.42
N ALA A 74 28.20 -41.89 -26.14
CA ALA A 74 27.12 -41.57 -25.18
C ALA A 74 27.56 -41.95 -23.73
N ARG A 75 26.78 -41.50 -22.71
CA ARG A 75 26.70 -41.99 -21.30
C ARG A 75 27.79 -41.60 -20.25
N ASP A 76 27.36 -40.72 -19.34
CA ASP A 76 27.14 -40.99 -17.89
C ASP A 76 28.34 -41.13 -16.89
N ARG A 77 27.99 -40.83 -15.61
CA ARG A 77 28.69 -41.04 -14.32
C ARG A 77 29.71 -40.02 -13.79
N ALA A 78 29.62 -39.86 -12.47
CA ALA A 78 30.52 -39.17 -11.54
C ALA A 78 30.46 -39.93 -10.18
N PRO A 79 31.04 -39.48 -9.04
CA PRO A 79 32.29 -38.74 -8.81
C PRO A 79 33.24 -39.46 -7.81
N ARG A 80 34.48 -38.98 -7.64
CA ARG A 80 35.47 -39.20 -6.55
C ARG A 80 36.77 -38.44 -6.92
N ALA A 81 37.74 -38.10 -6.07
CA ALA A 81 37.81 -37.74 -4.64
C ALA A 81 39.25 -37.20 -4.37
N LEU A 82 39.44 -36.35 -3.36
CA LEU A 82 40.77 -35.87 -2.87
C LEU A 82 41.54 -37.00 -2.14
N PRO A 83 42.89 -36.96 -1.92
CA PRO A 83 43.51 -36.08 -0.90
C PRO A 83 45.02 -35.69 -1.23
N PRO A 84 45.98 -35.39 -0.31
CA PRO A 84 46.80 -34.17 -0.44
C PRO A 84 48.34 -34.37 -0.34
N ARG A 85 49.13 -33.28 -0.52
CA ARG A 85 50.55 -33.20 -0.07
C ARG A 85 50.97 -31.79 0.37
N ALA A 86 51.93 -31.75 1.29
CA ALA A 86 52.72 -30.62 1.79
C ALA A 86 53.95 -31.23 2.53
N PRO A 87 54.90 -30.46 3.10
CA PRO A 87 55.28 -29.06 2.88
C PRO A 87 56.77 -28.90 2.47
N HIS A 88 57.29 -27.67 2.34
CA HIS A 88 58.72 -27.38 2.54
C HIS A 88 58.89 -26.02 3.27
N ARG A 89 60.11 -25.72 3.74
CA ARG A 89 60.46 -24.65 4.69
C ARG A 89 61.49 -23.65 4.14
N ALA A 90 61.73 -22.60 4.94
CA ALA A 90 62.88 -21.68 4.97
C ALA A 90 62.79 -20.42 4.08
N ASP A 91 63.31 -19.25 4.48
CA ASP A 91 63.54 -18.69 5.83
C ASP A 91 63.75 -17.15 5.75
N GLY A 92 63.59 -16.43 6.87
CA GLY A 92 63.87 -14.98 7.01
C GLY A 92 62.73 -14.05 6.53
N GLU A 93 62.55 -12.83 7.06
CA GLU A 93 63.28 -12.11 8.12
C GLU A 93 62.30 -11.37 9.09
N ARG A 94 62.85 -10.61 10.05
CA ARG A 94 62.18 -10.18 11.29
C ARG A 94 61.57 -8.77 11.19
N GLY A 95 60.37 -8.56 11.76
CA GLY A 95 59.81 -7.20 11.89
C GLY A 95 58.56 -7.10 12.78
N GLN A 96 58.71 -6.50 13.96
CA GLN A 96 57.65 -5.91 14.81
C GLN A 96 56.37 -6.74 15.06
N ALA A 97 56.44 -7.66 16.04
CA ALA A 97 55.25 -8.30 16.62
C ALA A 97 55.34 -8.45 18.14
N ASP A 98 55.30 -7.33 18.89
CA ASP A 98 54.89 -7.35 20.30
C ASP A 98 53.92 -6.20 20.61
N GLY A 99 52.89 -6.47 21.41
CA GLY A 99 51.83 -5.49 21.73
C GLY A 99 50.38 -5.99 21.70
N ARG A 100 50.08 -7.19 21.15
CA ARG A 100 48.71 -7.77 21.19
C ARG A 100 48.58 -9.14 21.87
N ALA A 101 49.67 -9.85 22.15
CA ALA A 101 49.62 -11.16 22.82
C ALA A 101 49.27 -11.11 24.33
N ARG A 102 49.51 -9.99 25.02
CA ARG A 102 49.35 -9.88 26.49
C ARG A 102 47.95 -9.47 27.00
N ARG A 103 46.93 -9.30 26.14
CA ARG A 103 45.55 -8.93 26.58
C ARG A 103 44.48 -10.04 26.50
N LEU A 104 44.78 -11.22 25.95
CA LEU A 104 43.79 -12.32 25.81
C LEU A 104 43.92 -13.47 26.82
N LEU A 105 44.88 -13.40 27.75
CA LEU A 105 45.07 -14.41 28.82
C LEU A 105 44.67 -13.95 30.23
N ARG A 106 44.13 -12.73 30.41
CA ARG A 106 43.62 -12.23 31.71
C ARG A 106 42.08 -12.09 31.80
N SER A 107 41.33 -12.53 30.79
CA SER A 107 39.86 -12.53 30.79
C SER A 107 39.21 -13.92 31.01
N ARG A 108 39.94 -15.02 30.80
CA ARG A 108 39.39 -16.40 30.90
C ARG A 108 39.47 -17.07 32.28
N GLN A 109 40.08 -16.43 33.29
CA GLN A 109 40.15 -16.94 34.68
C GLN A 109 39.20 -16.23 35.68
N ARG A 110 38.23 -15.41 35.21
CA ARG A 110 37.18 -14.82 36.07
C ARG A 110 35.75 -15.07 35.55
N ARG A 111 35.41 -16.34 35.24
CA ARG A 111 34.01 -16.81 35.07
C ARG A 111 33.80 -18.35 35.08
N ARG A 112 34.63 -19.10 35.83
CA ARG A 112 34.45 -20.56 36.08
C ARG A 112 34.74 -20.96 37.54
N ARG A 113 34.01 -20.36 38.48
CA ARG A 113 33.69 -20.90 39.82
C ARG A 113 32.26 -20.44 40.17
N LEU A 114 31.59 -21.16 41.08
CA LEU A 114 30.23 -20.90 41.56
C LEU A 114 29.09 -21.17 40.55
N HIS A 115 28.93 -22.44 40.16
CA HIS A 115 27.57 -23.01 40.16
C HIS A 115 27.10 -23.16 41.62
N ALA A 116 25.77 -23.18 41.83
CA ALA A 116 24.99 -23.52 43.04
C ALA A 116 25.75 -23.74 44.38
N PRO A 117 25.34 -23.07 45.49
CA PRO A 117 23.96 -23.24 45.96
C PRO A 117 23.29 -21.99 46.57
N HIS A 118 22.04 -21.70 46.22
CA HIS A 118 21.21 -20.75 46.98
C HIS A 118 19.74 -21.19 47.14
N ALA A 119 19.55 -22.43 47.60
CA ALA A 119 18.36 -22.86 48.34
C ALA A 119 18.32 -22.18 49.74
N ARG A 120 18.42 -20.85 49.78
CA ARG A 120 18.39 -19.98 50.97
C ARG A 120 17.65 -18.64 50.73
N ARG A 121 16.76 -18.58 49.73
CA ARG A 121 15.77 -17.49 49.57
C ARG A 121 14.32 -17.93 49.77
N ALA A 122 14.01 -19.21 49.58
CA ALA A 122 12.67 -19.78 49.84
C ALA A 122 12.28 -19.83 51.34
N GLU A 123 13.16 -19.39 52.24
CA GLU A 123 13.03 -19.53 53.70
C GLU A 123 12.73 -18.20 54.39
N GLN A 124 13.26 -17.07 53.89
CA GLN A 124 12.99 -15.74 54.47
C GLN A 124 11.57 -15.24 54.17
N ASP A 125 11.01 -15.56 53.00
CA ASP A 125 9.61 -15.21 52.69
C ASP A 125 8.60 -16.09 53.47
N ARG A 126 9.00 -17.30 53.88
CA ARG A 126 8.16 -18.16 54.74
C ARG A 126 8.01 -17.64 56.17
N ALA A 127 8.91 -16.78 56.64
CA ALA A 127 8.81 -16.11 57.94
C ALA A 127 7.75 -14.98 57.95
N ARG A 128 7.49 -14.32 56.80
CA ARG A 128 6.49 -13.24 56.72
C ARG A 128 5.06 -13.72 56.44
N ALA A 129 4.88 -15.00 56.08
CA ALA A 129 3.58 -15.60 55.78
C ALA A 129 2.93 -16.39 56.94
N ARG A 130 3.56 -16.42 58.13
CA ARG A 130 3.11 -17.24 59.29
C ARG A 130 2.70 -16.44 60.54
N ALA A 131 2.38 -15.16 60.38
CA ALA A 131 1.60 -14.39 61.34
C ALA A 131 0.39 -13.76 60.63
N ARG A 132 -0.78 -13.73 61.29
CA ARG A 132 -2.08 -13.20 60.81
C ARG A 132 -3.03 -14.13 60.01
N ARG A 133 -3.02 -15.43 60.32
CA ARG A 133 -4.20 -16.35 60.37
C ARG A 133 -3.91 -17.38 61.46
N ARG A 134 -4.78 -17.76 62.41
CA ARG A 134 -6.22 -17.52 62.69
C ARG A 134 -6.35 -16.64 63.98
N SER A 135 -7.50 -16.24 64.55
CA SER A 135 -8.92 -16.66 64.42
C SER A 135 -9.91 -15.51 64.75
N ASP A 136 -11.07 -15.54 64.10
CA ASP A 136 -12.47 -15.30 64.53
C ASP A 136 -12.79 -14.46 65.81
N GLY A 137 -13.89 -13.66 65.84
CA GLY A 137 -14.37 -13.09 67.13
C GLY A 137 -15.56 -12.10 67.22
N ALA A 138 -15.82 -11.22 66.25
CA ALA A 138 -16.96 -10.25 66.25
C ALA A 138 -16.91 -9.12 67.36
N PRO A 139 -18.00 -8.41 67.80
CA PRO A 139 -18.08 -6.91 67.67
C PRO A 139 -18.58 -6.18 68.96
N PRO A 140 -19.21 -4.97 68.95
CA PRO A 140 -19.08 -3.72 68.16
C PRO A 140 -18.75 -2.46 69.03
N GLY A 141 -18.56 -1.27 68.43
CA GLY A 141 -18.38 0.02 69.16
C GLY A 141 -18.69 1.28 68.32
N ARG A 142 -18.96 2.45 68.96
CA ARG A 142 -19.55 3.65 68.31
C ARG A 142 -19.07 4.99 68.95
N LEU A 143 -19.19 6.10 68.21
CA LEU A 143 -19.21 7.54 68.61
C LEU A 143 -17.87 8.32 68.85
N LEU A 144 -17.69 9.42 68.09
CA LEU A 144 -17.66 10.88 68.45
C LEU A 144 -17.07 11.35 69.82
N PRO A 145 -16.60 12.63 70.01
CA PRO A 145 -17.11 13.89 69.38
C PRO A 145 -16.15 15.13 69.19
N ALA A 146 -16.74 16.26 68.72
CA ALA A 146 -16.48 17.68 69.13
C ALA A 146 -15.20 18.45 68.62
N ARG A 147 -15.16 19.80 68.47
CA ARG A 147 -16.17 20.91 68.59
C ARG A 147 -15.70 22.28 68.00
N ARG A 148 -16.63 23.06 67.40
CA ARG A 148 -16.81 24.56 67.37
C ARG A 148 -15.69 25.47 66.78
N GLY A 149 -15.92 26.73 66.37
CA GLY A 149 -17.12 27.63 66.31
C GLY A 149 -16.83 28.82 65.34
N ALA A 150 -17.65 29.88 65.13
CA ALA A 150 -18.92 30.38 65.69
C ALA A 150 -19.77 31.14 64.61
N ALA A 151 -21.12 31.24 64.70
CA ALA A 151 -21.95 32.43 65.06
C ALA A 151 -21.81 33.69 64.15
N ALA A 152 -22.84 34.49 63.79
CA ALA A 152 -24.14 34.85 64.42
C ALA A 152 -25.32 35.05 63.40
N PRO A 153 -26.60 35.32 63.78
CA PRO A 153 -27.76 34.84 63.00
C PRO A 153 -28.97 35.77 62.66
N ALA A 154 -29.70 35.35 61.61
CA ALA A 154 -31.19 35.20 61.46
C ALA A 154 -32.22 36.36 61.48
N ARG A 155 -33.22 36.23 60.59
CA ARG A 155 -34.68 36.36 60.89
C ARG A 155 -35.52 35.45 59.95
N ARG A 156 -36.81 35.21 60.27
CA ARG A 156 -37.75 34.34 59.52
C ARG A 156 -39.07 35.06 59.21
N LEU A 157 -39.76 34.63 58.16
CA LEU A 157 -41.23 34.71 58.03
C LEU A 157 -41.85 33.32 57.74
N ARG A 158 -43.18 33.20 57.89
CA ARG A 158 -44.01 32.01 57.60
C ARG A 158 -45.14 32.40 56.64
N LEU A 159 -45.51 31.53 55.71
CA LEU A 159 -46.80 31.50 55.00
C LEU A 159 -47.23 30.02 54.73
N PRO A 160 -48.48 29.73 54.30
CA PRO A 160 -49.26 28.67 54.95
C PRO A 160 -49.28 27.28 54.28
N ARG A 161 -49.98 26.34 54.93
CA ARG A 161 -50.10 24.91 54.58
C ARG A 161 -51.17 24.65 53.51
N GLY A 162 -50.87 23.81 52.53
CA GLY A 162 -51.85 23.11 51.69
C GLY A 162 -51.82 21.59 51.95
N ASP A 163 -52.92 20.88 51.64
CA ASP A 163 -53.04 19.42 51.89
C ASP A 163 -51.98 18.60 51.13
N PRO A 164 -51.08 17.86 51.84
CA PRO A 164 -50.09 17.00 51.20
C PRO A 164 -50.70 15.85 50.39
N ARG A 165 -51.86 15.31 50.79
CA ARG A 165 -52.40 14.06 50.24
C ARG A 165 -52.90 14.23 48.81
N ARG A 166 -53.66 15.30 48.51
CA ARG A 166 -54.07 15.63 47.13
C ARG A 166 -52.89 15.95 46.21
N HIS A 167 -51.83 16.58 46.71
CA HIS A 167 -50.62 16.84 45.90
C HIS A 167 -49.81 15.57 45.61
N ALA A 168 -49.69 14.64 46.56
CA ALA A 168 -49.03 13.36 46.35
C ALA A 168 -49.70 12.54 45.25
N ALA A 169 -51.03 12.40 45.28
CA ALA A 169 -51.79 11.65 44.27
C ALA A 169 -51.63 12.21 42.85
N ARG A 170 -51.69 13.55 42.68
CA ARG A 170 -51.44 14.20 41.38
C ARG A 170 -50.00 14.03 40.89
N ARG A 171 -48.99 14.03 41.79
CA ARG A 171 -47.59 13.75 41.43
C ARG A 171 -47.36 12.28 41.06
N ALA A 172 -48.03 11.34 41.72
CA ALA A 172 -47.96 9.92 41.38
C ALA A 172 -48.48 9.65 39.97
N ARG A 173 -49.71 10.10 39.65
CA ARG A 173 -50.28 9.91 38.30
C ARG A 173 -49.43 10.56 37.20
N ARG A 174 -48.96 11.81 37.38
CA ARG A 174 -48.07 12.45 36.40
C ARG A 174 -46.72 11.75 36.23
N ARG A 175 -46.18 11.10 37.27
CA ARG A 175 -44.97 10.26 37.14
C ARG A 175 -45.27 9.00 36.33
N GLU A 176 -46.37 8.31 36.63
CA GLU A 176 -46.75 7.08 35.94
C GLU A 176 -47.07 7.34 34.46
N GLU A 177 -47.80 8.42 34.17
CA GLU A 177 -48.12 8.91 32.83
C GLU A 177 -46.86 9.33 32.06
N GLY A 178 -45.91 10.01 32.73
CA GLY A 178 -44.59 10.29 32.20
C GLY A 178 -43.75 9.04 31.94
N PHE A 179 -43.84 8.00 32.79
CA PHE A 179 -43.20 6.70 32.55
C PHE A 179 -43.83 5.97 31.36
N ARG A 180 -45.16 6.02 31.18
CA ARG A 180 -45.84 5.48 29.99
C ARG A 180 -45.42 6.23 28.72
N GLN A 181 -45.34 7.55 28.75
CA GLN A 181 -44.85 8.37 27.63
C GLN A 181 -43.37 8.11 27.32
N ALA A 182 -42.50 8.00 28.34
CA ALA A 182 -41.10 7.64 28.16
C ALA A 182 -40.94 6.22 27.59
N ARG A 183 -41.75 5.25 28.04
CA ARG A 183 -41.74 3.87 27.51
C ARG A 183 -42.29 3.80 26.09
N ALA A 184 -43.33 4.57 25.76
CA ALA A 184 -43.85 4.69 24.40
C ALA A 184 -42.89 5.43 23.46
N GLY A 185 -42.18 6.46 23.95
CA GLY A 185 -41.10 7.13 23.24
C GLY A 185 -39.91 6.21 23.00
N SER A 186 -39.50 5.44 24.01
CA SER A 186 -38.48 4.40 23.90
C SER A 186 -38.89 3.30 22.90
N LEU A 187 -40.16 2.88 22.90
CA LEU A 187 -40.68 1.91 21.92
C LEU A 187 -40.67 2.50 20.49
N ARG A 188 -41.06 3.77 20.30
CA ARG A 188 -40.97 4.46 19.00
C ARG A 188 -39.52 4.64 18.53
N LEU A 189 -38.60 4.96 19.44
CA LEU A 189 -37.17 5.03 19.13
C LEU A 189 -36.61 3.65 18.75
N SER A 190 -37.01 2.58 19.45
CA SER A 190 -36.63 1.21 19.05
C SER A 190 -37.26 0.78 17.72
N ALA A 191 -38.46 1.26 17.38
CA ALA A 191 -39.08 0.99 16.09
C ALA A 191 -38.40 1.75 14.93
N HIS A 192 -37.92 2.97 15.15
CA HIS A 192 -37.09 3.66 14.16
C HIS A 192 -35.69 3.01 14.01
N ALA A 193 -35.03 2.63 15.11
CA ALA A 193 -33.76 1.89 15.06
C ALA A 193 -33.89 0.50 14.41
N GLN A 194 -35.10 -0.07 14.32
CA GLN A 194 -35.37 -1.31 13.58
C GLN A 194 -35.48 -1.12 12.06
N GLN A 195 -35.58 0.13 11.57
CA GLN A 195 -35.76 0.46 10.15
C GLN A 195 -34.51 1.05 9.46
N GLU A 196 -33.34 0.98 10.10
CA GLU A 196 -32.09 1.43 9.48
C GLU A 196 -31.69 0.49 8.33
N GLU A 197 -31.75 1.03 7.12
CA GLU A 197 -31.45 0.34 5.87
C GLU A 197 -29.94 0.21 5.66
N LEU A 198 -29.45 -1.01 5.52
CA LEU A 198 -28.03 -1.32 5.28
C LEU A 198 -27.82 -1.95 3.91
N THR A 199 -26.63 -1.72 3.34
CA THR A 199 -26.22 -2.31 2.06
C THR A 199 -25.31 -3.50 2.30
N LEU A 200 -25.70 -4.67 1.80
CA LEU A 200 -24.82 -5.83 1.66
C LEU A 200 -24.26 -5.90 0.23
N VAL A 201 -23.05 -6.41 0.11
CA VAL A 201 -22.39 -6.73 -1.15
C VAL A 201 -22.06 -8.23 -1.12
N PHE A 202 -22.77 -9.00 -1.94
CA PHE A 202 -22.49 -10.42 -2.15
C PHE A 202 -21.45 -10.52 -3.28
N VAL A 203 -20.28 -11.07 -2.97
CA VAL A 203 -19.22 -11.37 -3.95
C VAL A 203 -19.42 -12.80 -4.42
N LEU A 204 -19.63 -12.98 -5.73
CA LEU A 204 -19.92 -14.27 -6.35
C LEU A 204 -18.65 -15.09 -6.59
N HIS A 205 -18.82 -16.38 -6.85
CA HIS A 205 -17.76 -17.24 -7.37
C HIS A 205 -17.35 -16.85 -8.80
N GLU A 206 -16.08 -17.10 -9.12
CA GLU A 206 -15.68 -17.24 -10.52
C GLU A 206 -16.35 -18.50 -11.08
N HIS A 207 -16.97 -18.43 -12.26
CA HIS A 207 -17.60 -19.60 -12.91
C HIS A 207 -16.57 -20.69 -13.25
N ASP A 208 -15.40 -20.29 -13.74
CA ASP A 208 -14.27 -21.19 -14.02
C ASP A 208 -12.95 -20.56 -13.58
N ARG A 209 -12.68 -20.68 -12.27
CA ARG A 209 -11.45 -20.18 -11.65
C ARG A 209 -10.19 -20.86 -12.19
N GLU A 210 -10.25 -22.14 -12.53
CA GLU A 210 -9.09 -22.90 -12.97
C GLU A 210 -8.69 -22.55 -14.43
N SER A 211 -9.62 -22.14 -15.28
CA SER A 211 -9.27 -21.51 -16.58
C SER A 211 -8.61 -20.15 -16.40
N ILE A 212 -9.15 -19.27 -15.55
CA ILE A 212 -8.54 -17.97 -15.25
C ILE A 212 -7.10 -18.16 -14.73
N ARG A 213 -6.92 -19.07 -13.77
CA ARG A 213 -5.62 -19.41 -13.20
C ARG A 213 -4.64 -19.96 -14.25
N ARG A 214 -5.07 -20.89 -15.10
CA ARG A 214 -4.21 -21.47 -16.15
C ARG A 214 -3.75 -20.42 -17.17
N VAL A 215 -4.62 -19.49 -17.55
CA VAL A 215 -4.22 -18.33 -18.39
C VAL A 215 -3.19 -17.48 -17.65
N ALA A 216 -3.46 -17.11 -16.39
CA ALA A 216 -2.55 -16.29 -15.60
C ALA A 216 -1.15 -16.93 -15.43
N GLU A 217 -1.08 -18.25 -15.24
CA GLU A 217 0.18 -18.99 -15.10
C GLU A 217 0.92 -19.13 -16.45
N ALA A 218 0.23 -19.39 -17.56
CA ALA A 218 0.86 -19.45 -18.89
C ALA A 218 1.35 -18.08 -19.38
N ALA A 219 0.52 -17.04 -19.26
CA ALA A 219 0.84 -15.68 -19.72
C ALA A 219 1.96 -14.99 -18.91
N SER A 220 2.31 -15.52 -17.73
CA SER A 220 3.43 -15.05 -16.90
C SER A 220 4.65 -15.97 -16.90
N HIS A 221 4.58 -17.16 -17.52
CA HIS A 221 5.72 -18.09 -17.54
C HIS A 221 6.92 -17.47 -18.30
N PRO A 222 8.16 -17.46 -17.76
CA PRO A 222 9.28 -16.72 -18.35
C PRO A 222 9.56 -17.03 -19.84
N ASP A 223 9.37 -18.27 -20.27
CA ASP A 223 9.57 -18.68 -21.67
C ASP A 223 8.34 -18.42 -22.57
N GLU A 224 7.14 -18.32 -21.99
CA GLU A 224 5.88 -18.24 -22.75
C GLU A 224 5.26 -16.84 -22.76
N HIS A 225 5.60 -15.94 -21.84
CA HIS A 225 5.07 -14.57 -21.72
C HIS A 225 5.30 -13.66 -22.95
N LYS A 226 6.03 -14.14 -23.97
CA LYS A 226 6.23 -13.49 -25.29
C LYS A 226 5.26 -13.99 -26.37
N ARG A 227 4.50 -15.05 -26.07
CA ARG A 227 3.76 -15.89 -27.04
C ARG A 227 2.34 -16.22 -26.55
N ALA A 228 2.18 -16.50 -25.27
CA ALA A 228 0.90 -16.71 -24.62
C ALA A 228 0.11 -15.37 -24.57
N PRO A 229 -1.11 -15.31 -25.13
CA PRO A 229 -1.92 -14.10 -25.07
C PRO A 229 -2.56 -13.95 -23.68
N HIS A 230 -2.66 -12.70 -23.22
CA HIS A 230 -3.60 -12.32 -22.17
C HIS A 230 -5.02 -12.30 -22.75
N LEU A 231 -6.04 -12.59 -21.93
CA LEU A 231 -7.44 -12.47 -22.32
C LEU A 231 -7.84 -11.01 -22.51
N GLU A 232 -8.78 -10.76 -23.43
CA GLU A 232 -9.52 -9.51 -23.40
C GLU A 232 -10.57 -9.50 -22.28
N ARG A 233 -10.95 -8.31 -21.79
CA ARG A 233 -11.88 -8.17 -20.66
C ARG A 233 -13.25 -8.82 -20.91
N GLU A 234 -13.71 -8.89 -22.16
CA GLU A 234 -14.96 -9.58 -22.52
C GLU A 234 -14.81 -11.12 -22.60
N GLU A 235 -13.59 -11.61 -22.75
CA GLU A 235 -13.31 -13.05 -22.68
C GLU A 235 -13.17 -13.51 -21.24
N LEU A 236 -12.49 -12.72 -20.40
CA LEU A 236 -12.43 -12.95 -18.95
C LEU A 236 -13.84 -13.12 -18.36
N ARG A 237 -14.79 -12.26 -18.75
CA ARG A 237 -16.19 -12.30 -18.29
C ARG A 237 -16.87 -13.66 -18.46
N LYS A 238 -16.48 -14.46 -19.46
CA LYS A 238 -17.01 -15.82 -19.70
C LYS A 238 -16.64 -16.81 -18.59
N PHE A 239 -15.49 -16.63 -17.95
CA PHE A 239 -15.02 -17.43 -16.81
C PHE A 239 -15.37 -16.79 -15.45
N VAL A 240 -15.77 -15.52 -15.45
CA VAL A 240 -15.92 -14.66 -14.26
C VAL A 240 -17.37 -14.49 -13.81
N VAL A 241 -18.33 -14.46 -14.73
CA VAL A 241 -19.76 -14.25 -14.44
C VAL A 241 -20.47 -15.60 -14.35
N LEU A 242 -21.22 -15.83 -13.27
CA LEU A 242 -22.01 -17.05 -13.11
C LEU A 242 -23.11 -17.19 -14.20
N PRO A 243 -23.41 -18.42 -14.65
CA PRO A 243 -24.53 -18.72 -15.54
C PRO A 243 -25.86 -18.11 -15.08
N SER A 244 -26.73 -17.80 -16.04
CA SER A 244 -28.00 -17.08 -15.80
C SER A 244 -28.90 -17.75 -14.77
N ASP A 245 -28.95 -19.08 -14.73
CA ASP A 245 -29.81 -19.84 -13.82
C ASP A 245 -29.23 -19.95 -12.41
N GLU A 246 -27.90 -20.09 -12.27
CA GLU A 246 -27.20 -19.99 -10.98
C GLU A 246 -27.37 -18.60 -10.38
N ARG A 247 -27.18 -17.56 -11.21
CA ARG A 247 -27.38 -16.16 -10.79
C ARG A 247 -28.85 -15.89 -10.44
N ARG A 248 -29.82 -16.52 -11.13
CA ARG A 248 -31.24 -16.46 -10.75
C ARG A 248 -31.49 -17.14 -9.41
N ALA A 249 -30.88 -18.29 -9.13
CA ALA A 249 -31.02 -18.97 -7.84
C ALA A 249 -30.55 -18.11 -6.66
N VAL A 250 -29.44 -17.36 -6.81
CA VAL A 250 -29.00 -16.39 -5.79
C VAL A 250 -30.01 -15.25 -5.61
N LEU A 251 -30.55 -14.70 -6.71
CA LEU A 251 -31.52 -13.60 -6.67
C LEU A 251 -32.87 -14.02 -6.07
N SER A 252 -33.41 -15.18 -6.45
CA SER A 252 -34.65 -15.73 -5.89
C SER A 252 -34.51 -16.01 -4.39
N TRP A 253 -33.41 -16.63 -3.96
CA TRP A 253 -33.13 -16.84 -2.53
C TRP A 253 -33.06 -15.52 -1.76
N LEU A 254 -32.44 -14.48 -2.33
CA LEU A 254 -32.37 -13.15 -1.72
C LEU A 254 -33.77 -12.52 -1.55
N GLU A 255 -34.63 -12.66 -2.55
CA GLU A 255 -36.01 -12.16 -2.52
C GLU A 255 -36.87 -12.93 -1.50
N GLU A 256 -36.76 -14.27 -1.43
CA GLU A 256 -37.40 -15.13 -0.42
C GLU A 256 -37.04 -14.72 1.02
N HIS A 257 -35.80 -14.29 1.25
CA HIS A 257 -35.31 -13.90 2.59
C HIS A 257 -35.55 -12.41 2.92
N GLY A 258 -36.32 -11.69 2.09
CA GLY A 258 -36.62 -10.27 2.30
C GLY A 258 -35.40 -9.37 2.14
N MET A 259 -34.46 -9.75 1.26
CA MET A 259 -33.21 -9.05 0.98
C MET A 259 -33.14 -8.64 -0.51
N PRO A 260 -34.06 -7.77 -1.00
CA PRO A 260 -34.15 -7.45 -2.41
C PRO A 260 -32.83 -6.89 -2.97
N HIS A 261 -32.49 -7.38 -4.16
CA HIS A 261 -31.33 -6.90 -4.90
C HIS A 261 -31.58 -5.47 -5.41
N MET A 262 -30.51 -4.69 -5.50
CA MET A 262 -30.53 -3.35 -6.11
C MET A 262 -30.22 -3.49 -7.60
N ASP A 263 -30.92 -2.74 -8.47
CA ASP A 263 -30.52 -2.60 -9.89
C ASP A 263 -29.30 -1.67 -10.02
N VAL A 264 -28.17 -2.14 -9.49
CA VAL A 264 -26.85 -1.51 -9.59
C VAL A 264 -25.98 -2.50 -10.36
N ARG A 265 -25.77 -2.21 -11.64
CA ARG A 265 -24.97 -3.07 -12.53
C ARG A 265 -23.54 -3.20 -12.00
N SER A 266 -23.16 -4.42 -11.64
CA SER A 266 -21.77 -4.77 -11.29
C SER A 266 -20.87 -4.61 -12.51
N VAL A 267 -19.80 -3.84 -12.36
CA VAL A 267 -18.82 -3.54 -13.43
C VAL A 267 -18.05 -4.80 -13.84
N SER A 268 -17.59 -5.61 -12.87
CA SER A 268 -17.04 -6.95 -13.14
C SER A 268 -18.11 -7.97 -13.50
N GLY A 269 -19.33 -7.83 -12.95
CA GLY A 269 -20.38 -8.84 -13.00
C GLY A 269 -20.39 -9.79 -11.79
N GLN A 270 -19.39 -9.70 -10.90
CA GLN A 270 -19.22 -10.60 -9.75
C GLN A 270 -19.85 -10.10 -8.44
N THR A 271 -20.58 -8.99 -8.46
CA THR A 271 -21.23 -8.46 -7.24
C THR A 271 -22.74 -8.36 -7.40
N ILE A 272 -23.46 -8.69 -6.33
CA ILE A 272 -24.88 -8.33 -6.16
C ILE A 272 -24.95 -7.37 -4.97
N PHE A 273 -25.49 -6.18 -5.21
CA PHE A 273 -25.78 -5.19 -4.19
C PHE A 273 -27.18 -5.44 -3.66
N VAL A 274 -27.35 -5.43 -2.34
CA VAL A 274 -28.58 -5.85 -1.66
C VAL A 274 -28.95 -4.81 -0.61
N LYS A 275 -30.23 -4.41 -0.58
CA LYS A 275 -30.77 -3.48 0.41
C LYS A 275 -31.56 -4.28 1.45
N THR A 276 -31.24 -4.12 2.73
CA THR A 276 -31.83 -4.94 3.80
C THR A 276 -31.83 -4.21 5.15
N THR A 277 -32.30 -4.85 6.22
CA THR A 277 -32.32 -4.30 7.59
C THR A 277 -31.54 -5.18 8.56
N LYS A 278 -31.15 -4.64 9.72
CA LYS A 278 -30.52 -5.38 10.82
C LYS A 278 -31.36 -6.58 11.28
N GLU A 279 -32.68 -6.45 11.19
CA GLU A 279 -33.62 -7.50 11.56
C GLU A 279 -33.61 -8.66 10.55
N ALA A 280 -33.66 -8.35 9.24
CA ALA A 280 -33.53 -9.35 8.19
C ALA A 280 -32.17 -10.06 8.22
N VAL A 281 -31.07 -9.32 8.48
CA VAL A 281 -29.74 -9.91 8.75
C VAL A 281 -29.83 -10.90 9.92
N GLY A 282 -30.48 -10.53 11.03
CA GLY A 282 -30.61 -11.41 12.20
C GLY A 282 -31.41 -12.69 11.95
N ARG A 283 -32.39 -12.65 11.04
CA ARG A 283 -33.15 -13.83 10.61
C ARG A 283 -32.33 -14.73 9.68
N THR A 284 -31.53 -14.14 8.78
CA THR A 284 -30.86 -14.85 7.68
C THR A 284 -29.45 -15.33 8.01
N PHE A 285 -28.66 -14.51 8.71
CA PHE A 285 -27.27 -14.77 9.11
C PHE A 285 -27.11 -15.04 10.63
N GLY A 286 -28.24 -15.12 11.34
CA GLY A 286 -28.29 -15.44 12.77
C GLY A 286 -28.08 -14.24 13.70
N ALA A 287 -28.41 -14.47 14.98
CA ALA A 287 -28.41 -13.44 16.02
C ALA A 287 -27.02 -12.84 16.31
N GLU A 288 -25.93 -13.54 15.99
CA GLU A 288 -24.57 -13.04 16.16
C GLU A 288 -24.22 -11.95 15.15
N CYS A 289 -24.53 -12.14 13.86
CA CYS A 289 -24.32 -11.10 12.83
C CYS A 289 -25.15 -9.84 13.11
N ARG A 290 -26.38 -10.00 13.62
CA ARG A 290 -27.19 -8.87 14.08
C ARG A 290 -26.61 -8.19 15.33
N ARG A 291 -26.21 -8.96 16.35
CA ARG A 291 -25.57 -8.41 17.55
C ARG A 291 -24.31 -7.63 17.18
N TRP A 292 -23.50 -8.16 16.27
CA TRP A 292 -22.30 -7.50 15.76
C TRP A 292 -22.63 -6.18 15.06
N LEU A 293 -23.69 -6.10 14.24
CA LEU A 293 -24.19 -4.83 13.70
C LEU A 293 -24.59 -3.87 14.83
N ASP A 294 -25.49 -4.31 15.72
CA ASP A 294 -26.00 -3.54 16.86
C ASP A 294 -24.88 -3.10 17.84
N GLU A 295 -23.72 -3.74 17.84
CA GLU A 295 -22.53 -3.41 18.65
C GLU A 295 -21.55 -2.50 17.91
N SER A 296 -21.32 -2.73 16.61
CA SER A 296 -20.33 -2.00 15.79
C SER A 296 -20.55 -0.48 15.79
N GLU A 297 -21.79 -0.03 15.88
CA GLU A 297 -22.20 1.39 15.94
C GLU A 297 -21.93 2.06 17.29
N LYS A 298 -21.54 1.31 18.32
CA LYS A 298 -21.31 1.83 19.68
C LYS A 298 -19.81 2.02 20.00
N ASP A 299 -18.95 1.18 19.43
CA ASP A 299 -17.49 1.34 19.45
C ASP A 299 -16.83 0.55 18.32
N GLU A 300 -16.56 1.20 17.18
CA GLU A 300 -15.91 0.59 16.03
C GLU A 300 -14.50 -0.01 16.32
N ARG A 301 -13.87 0.37 17.44
CA ARG A 301 -12.44 0.11 17.69
C ARG A 301 -12.17 -1.21 18.41
N THR A 302 -13.12 -1.72 19.21
CA THR A 302 -12.92 -2.92 20.04
C THR A 302 -13.48 -4.22 19.47
N HIS A 303 -14.47 -4.17 18.56
CA HIS A 303 -15.13 -5.40 18.10
C HIS A 303 -14.26 -6.23 17.13
N THR A 304 -14.31 -7.56 17.33
CA THR A 304 -13.81 -8.53 16.36
C THR A 304 -14.82 -8.63 15.21
N PRO A 305 -14.41 -8.46 13.94
CA PRO A 305 -15.29 -8.69 12.81
C PRO A 305 -15.78 -10.14 12.79
N VAL A 306 -17.08 -10.34 12.70
CA VAL A 306 -17.71 -11.65 12.51
C VAL A 306 -17.47 -12.11 11.07
N GLU A 307 -17.06 -13.36 10.89
CA GLU A 307 -17.08 -14.02 9.59
C GLU A 307 -18.53 -14.27 9.19
N TRP A 308 -18.99 -13.68 8.08
CA TRP A 308 -20.40 -13.75 7.67
C TRP A 308 -20.72 -15.15 7.15
N PRO A 309 -21.54 -15.95 7.86
CA PRO A 309 -21.76 -17.34 7.53
C PRO A 309 -22.54 -17.44 6.23
N ILE A 310 -21.91 -17.97 5.17
CA ILE A 310 -22.56 -18.13 3.87
C ILE A 310 -23.53 -19.33 3.97
N PRO A 311 -24.84 -19.14 3.73
CA PRO A 311 -25.81 -20.24 3.79
C PRO A 311 -25.43 -21.37 2.83
N ARG A 312 -25.61 -22.63 3.24
CA ARG A 312 -25.16 -23.82 2.48
C ARG A 312 -25.74 -23.91 1.07
N GLN A 313 -26.93 -23.33 0.85
CA GLN A 313 -27.56 -23.20 -0.46
C GLN A 313 -26.80 -22.24 -1.40
N LEU A 314 -26.18 -21.19 -0.82
CA LEU A 314 -25.41 -20.16 -1.53
C LEU A 314 -23.90 -20.42 -1.58
N SER A 315 -23.34 -21.31 -0.75
CA SER A 315 -21.88 -21.50 -0.61
C SER A 315 -21.16 -22.08 -1.84
N GLN A 316 -21.90 -22.37 -2.91
CA GLN A 316 -21.39 -22.72 -4.25
C GLN A 316 -21.38 -21.51 -5.22
N TYR A 317 -22.18 -20.48 -4.94
CA TYR A 317 -22.36 -19.29 -5.79
C TYR A 317 -21.77 -18.01 -5.17
N VAL A 318 -21.65 -17.92 -3.85
CA VAL A 318 -21.19 -16.73 -3.10
C VAL A 318 -19.89 -17.04 -2.35
N GLN A 319 -18.84 -16.25 -2.62
CA GLN A 319 -17.52 -16.35 -1.96
C GLN A 319 -17.44 -15.56 -0.66
N SER A 320 -18.16 -14.44 -0.55
CA SER A 320 -18.28 -13.68 0.69
C SER A 320 -19.48 -12.75 0.68
N VAL A 321 -20.00 -12.43 1.87
CA VAL A 321 -20.90 -11.29 2.09
C VAL A 321 -20.10 -10.21 2.80
N LYS A 322 -20.16 -8.97 2.30
CA LYS A 322 -19.56 -7.79 2.94
C LYS A 322 -20.66 -6.79 3.27
N VAL A 323 -20.63 -6.20 4.46
CA VAL A 323 -21.46 -5.02 4.77
C VAL A 323 -20.74 -3.76 4.28
N ARG A 324 -21.48 -2.73 3.94
CA ARG A 324 -20.99 -1.34 3.90
C ARG A 324 -20.68 -0.88 5.35
N GLN A 325 -19.46 -1.11 5.82
CA GLN A 325 -19.02 -0.82 7.20
C GLN A 325 -18.31 0.52 7.31
N SER A 326 -18.49 1.21 8.44
CA SER A 326 -17.42 2.04 9.03
C SER A 326 -16.49 1.14 9.84
N GLY A 327 -15.18 1.23 9.59
CA GLY A 327 -14.21 0.27 10.14
C GLY A 327 -12.76 0.60 9.78
N ASN A 328 -12.12 1.44 10.59
CA ASN A 328 -10.80 2.00 10.29
C ASN A 328 -9.63 1.00 10.51
N ARG A 329 -9.09 0.39 9.44
CA ARG A 329 -7.92 -0.52 9.50
C ARG A 329 -6.90 -0.44 8.35
N ALA A 330 -7.10 0.40 7.34
CA ALA A 330 -6.12 0.60 6.27
C ALA A 330 -5.15 1.74 6.62
N ARG A 331 -3.86 1.59 6.34
CA ARG A 331 -2.82 2.59 6.66
C ARG A 331 -2.17 3.08 5.37
N SER A 332 -1.72 4.33 5.35
CA SER A 332 -0.62 4.70 4.45
C SER A 332 0.67 4.15 5.05
N THR A 333 1.56 3.69 4.18
CA THR A 333 3.00 3.51 4.41
C THR A 333 3.59 4.53 5.38
N MET A 334 3.45 5.83 5.11
CA MET A 334 4.03 6.90 5.95
C MET A 334 3.17 7.27 7.17
N VAL A 335 1.86 6.97 7.15
CA VAL A 335 0.89 7.56 8.09
C VAL A 335 0.20 6.50 8.94
N ALA A 336 0.55 6.53 10.23
CA ALA A 336 -0.16 5.80 11.27
C ALA A 336 -1.58 6.35 11.50
N ASP A 337 -2.47 5.46 11.92
CA ASP A 337 -3.85 5.74 12.32
C ASP A 337 -3.91 6.63 13.57
N ALA A 338 -3.86 7.95 13.36
CA ALA A 338 -3.92 8.99 14.39
C ALA A 338 -5.36 9.18 14.89
N GLY A 339 -5.86 8.19 15.64
CA GLY A 339 -7.19 8.20 16.24
C GLY A 339 -7.44 9.41 17.17
N ALA A 340 -8.69 9.84 17.24
CA ALA A 340 -9.13 11.15 17.77
C ALA A 340 -8.95 11.38 19.30
N GLU A 341 -8.20 10.55 20.02
CA GLU A 341 -7.89 10.74 21.45
C GLU A 341 -6.93 11.91 21.69
N HIS A 342 -6.14 12.28 20.68
CA HIS A 342 -5.53 13.59 20.60
C HIS A 342 -6.04 14.30 19.33
N PRO A 343 -6.77 15.43 19.45
CA PRO A 343 -6.94 16.37 18.34
C PRO A 343 -5.61 17.10 18.14
N MET A 344 -4.60 16.37 17.68
CA MET A 344 -3.32 16.91 17.28
C MET A 344 -3.60 17.96 16.21
N GLN A 345 -3.06 19.17 16.42
CA GLN A 345 -2.80 20.05 15.28
C GLN A 345 -1.75 19.34 14.43
N PHE A 346 -2.20 18.54 13.46
CA PHE A 346 -1.34 17.97 12.44
C PHE A 346 -0.51 19.12 11.87
N PRO A 347 0.82 19.01 11.89
CA PRO A 347 1.67 20.17 11.66
C PRO A 347 1.43 20.72 10.25
N THR A 348 1.85 21.96 10.05
CA THR A 348 2.26 22.41 8.71
C THR A 348 3.23 21.39 8.11
N LEU A 349 3.35 21.34 6.79
CA LEU A 349 4.40 20.56 6.15
C LEU A 349 5.74 21.19 6.59
N GLU A 350 6.39 20.61 7.60
CA GLU A 350 7.43 21.29 8.37
C GLU A 350 8.74 21.29 7.58
N GLY A 351 9.16 22.47 7.10
CA GLY A 351 10.24 22.61 6.12
C GLY A 351 9.76 22.75 4.67
N ALA A 352 8.44 22.72 4.42
CA ALA A 352 7.89 23.01 3.10
C ALA A 352 8.05 24.48 2.71
N ARG A 353 8.16 24.73 1.40
CA ARG A 353 8.54 26.01 0.80
C ARG A 353 7.46 26.53 -0.15
N GLU A 354 7.35 27.84 -0.31
CA GLU A 354 6.47 28.46 -1.31
C GLU A 354 7.08 28.42 -2.72
N THR A 355 8.40 28.26 -2.82
CA THR A 355 9.16 28.18 -4.06
C THR A 355 9.78 26.78 -4.26
N LEU A 356 10.15 26.47 -5.51
CA LEU A 356 10.93 25.29 -5.87
C LEU A 356 12.18 25.16 -4.94
N PRO A 357 12.53 23.96 -4.43
CA PRO A 357 13.73 23.78 -3.63
C PRO A 357 15.01 23.99 -4.46
N GLU A 358 16.01 24.62 -3.84
CA GLU A 358 17.31 24.93 -4.45
C GLU A 358 18.01 23.67 -5.03
N PRO A 359 18.81 23.79 -6.10
CA PRO A 359 19.53 22.67 -6.71
C PRO A 359 20.38 21.85 -5.71
N GLY A 360 19.91 20.64 -5.39
CA GLY A 360 20.54 19.72 -4.45
C GLY A 360 19.73 19.39 -3.19
N PHE A 361 18.51 19.94 -3.02
CA PHE A 361 17.55 19.54 -2.00
C PHE A 361 16.51 18.56 -2.59
N GLY A 362 16.48 17.32 -2.11
CA GLY A 362 15.66 16.25 -2.69
C GLY A 362 16.10 15.80 -4.09
N LEU A 363 15.54 14.68 -4.56
CA LEU A 363 15.70 14.19 -5.94
C LEU A 363 14.59 14.72 -6.85
N THR A 364 14.98 15.23 -8.01
CA THR A 364 14.10 15.60 -9.12
C THR A 364 13.85 14.39 -10.05
N PRO A 365 12.83 14.42 -10.92
CA PRO A 365 12.63 13.37 -11.92
C PRO A 365 13.84 13.14 -12.83
N ALA A 366 14.63 14.17 -13.12
CA ALA A 366 15.87 14.06 -13.88
C ALA A 366 16.93 13.22 -13.13
N ASP A 367 17.13 13.46 -11.83
CA ASP A 367 18.06 12.68 -11.00
C ASP A 367 17.69 11.20 -10.96
N VAL A 368 16.40 10.90 -10.83
CA VAL A 368 15.89 9.52 -10.78
C VAL A 368 16.05 8.82 -12.13
N ARG A 369 15.86 9.54 -13.24
CA ARG A 369 16.14 9.04 -14.59
C ARG A 369 17.62 8.73 -14.79
N GLU A 370 18.53 9.56 -14.27
CA GLU A 370 19.98 9.31 -14.28
C GLU A 370 20.34 8.07 -13.44
N ILE A 371 20.01 8.08 -12.14
CA ILE A 371 20.45 7.10 -11.13
C ILE A 371 20.02 5.65 -11.49
N TYR A 372 18.83 5.48 -12.07
CA TYR A 372 18.28 4.18 -12.46
C TYR A 372 18.24 3.96 -13.99
N ARG A 373 18.93 4.81 -14.75
CA ARG A 373 19.11 4.68 -16.21
C ARG A 373 17.80 4.46 -16.97
N PHE A 374 16.85 5.37 -16.79
CA PHE A 374 15.66 5.41 -17.62
C PHE A 374 16.00 5.80 -19.07
N PRO A 375 15.25 5.28 -20.07
CA PRO A 375 15.32 5.79 -21.44
C PRO A 375 14.86 7.25 -21.52
N SER A 376 15.13 7.92 -22.65
CA SER A 376 14.65 9.28 -22.88
C SER A 376 13.13 9.32 -22.95
N MET A 377 12.53 10.40 -22.44
CA MET A 377 11.09 10.68 -22.61
C MET A 377 10.68 10.86 -24.08
N THR A 378 11.65 11.11 -24.97
CA THR A 378 11.42 11.15 -26.43
C THR A 378 11.39 9.77 -27.09
N GLU A 379 11.83 8.72 -26.37
CA GLU A 379 11.87 7.34 -26.85
C GLU A 379 10.75 6.50 -26.21
N LEU A 380 10.60 6.62 -24.89
CA LEU A 380 9.61 5.91 -24.09
C LEU A 380 9.07 6.81 -22.96
N ASP A 381 7.79 7.10 -23.04
CA ASP A 381 7.01 7.99 -22.17
C ASP A 381 5.82 7.27 -21.50
N GLY A 382 5.54 6.02 -21.85
CA GLY A 382 4.36 5.28 -21.41
C GLY A 382 3.13 5.45 -22.31
N SER A 383 3.27 6.11 -23.47
CA SER A 383 2.16 6.35 -24.41
C SER A 383 1.39 5.07 -24.78
N GLY A 384 0.08 5.12 -24.57
CA GLY A 384 -0.85 4.01 -24.81
C GLY A 384 -1.06 3.06 -23.63
N GLU A 385 -0.52 3.36 -22.45
CA GLU A 385 -0.82 2.67 -21.19
C GLU A 385 -1.78 3.47 -20.30
N THR A 386 -2.43 2.80 -19.35
CA THR A 386 -3.29 3.42 -18.34
C THR A 386 -2.94 2.87 -16.96
N ILE A 387 -2.50 3.75 -16.05
CA ILE A 387 -2.13 3.43 -14.67
C ILE A 387 -3.29 3.77 -13.73
N ALA A 388 -3.79 2.78 -12.99
CA ALA A 388 -4.79 2.98 -11.93
C ALA A 388 -4.12 3.00 -10.55
N LEU A 389 -4.40 4.04 -9.77
CA LEU A 389 -3.83 4.30 -8.45
C LEU A 389 -4.91 4.19 -7.36
N LEU A 390 -4.64 3.42 -6.30
CA LEU A 390 -5.52 3.35 -5.13
C LEU A 390 -5.14 4.42 -4.10
N MET A 391 -6.14 5.20 -3.66
CA MET A 391 -6.02 6.12 -2.54
C MET A 391 -7.09 5.84 -1.50
N LEU A 392 -6.72 5.73 -0.22
CA LEU A 392 -7.67 5.48 0.88
C LEU A 392 -7.88 6.70 1.79
N GLY A 393 -7.41 7.87 1.36
CA GLY A 393 -7.56 9.16 2.02
C GLY A 393 -6.93 10.28 1.19
N GLY A 394 -7.01 11.52 1.70
CA GLY A 394 -6.40 12.69 1.08
C GLY A 394 -7.28 13.37 0.03
N ALA A 395 -6.68 14.31 -0.68
CA ALA A 395 -7.23 15.01 -1.84
C ALA A 395 -6.16 15.11 -2.93
N LEU A 396 -6.55 15.59 -4.12
CA LEU A 396 -5.65 15.83 -5.25
C LEU A 396 -5.99 17.18 -5.87
N GLU A 397 -5.11 18.16 -5.74
CA GLU A 397 -5.29 19.50 -6.31
C GLU A 397 -4.51 19.60 -7.63
N GLU A 398 -5.17 19.93 -8.73
CA GLU A 398 -4.54 19.99 -10.06
C GLU A 398 -3.41 21.04 -10.11
N SER A 399 -3.52 22.12 -9.34
CA SER A 399 -2.48 23.15 -9.21
C SER A 399 -1.16 22.61 -8.66
N ASP A 400 -1.20 21.67 -7.73
CA ASP A 400 0.00 21.06 -7.16
C ASP A 400 0.71 20.21 -8.23
N LEU A 401 -0.07 19.53 -9.08
CA LEU A 401 0.45 18.73 -10.19
C LEU A 401 1.06 19.60 -11.29
N PHE A 402 0.37 20.66 -11.73
CA PHE A 402 0.90 21.60 -12.72
C PHE A 402 2.18 22.28 -12.21
N THR A 403 2.22 22.69 -10.94
CA THR A 403 3.41 23.30 -10.32
C THR A 403 4.61 22.36 -10.35
N PHE A 404 4.39 21.06 -10.04
CA PHE A 404 5.44 20.04 -10.09
C PHE A 404 5.94 19.77 -11.52
N TRP A 405 5.04 19.59 -12.48
CA TRP A 405 5.44 19.27 -13.86
C TRP A 405 6.11 20.43 -14.58
N ASP A 406 5.52 21.63 -14.49
CA ASP A 406 6.01 22.82 -15.19
C ASP A 406 7.42 23.19 -14.69
N ALA A 407 7.70 23.01 -13.39
CA ALA A 407 9.02 23.23 -12.80
C ALA A 407 10.07 22.14 -13.11
N HIS A 408 9.63 20.97 -13.58
CA HIS A 408 10.51 19.85 -13.96
C HIS A 408 10.54 19.58 -15.48
N GLY A 409 9.90 20.43 -16.30
CA GLY A 409 9.83 20.26 -17.76
C GLY A 409 9.07 19.01 -18.19
N ILE A 410 8.17 18.49 -17.36
CA ILE A 410 7.42 17.26 -17.61
C ILE A 410 6.20 17.57 -18.50
N PRO A 411 6.00 16.87 -19.62
CA PRO A 411 4.76 16.96 -20.39
C PRO A 411 3.57 16.53 -19.56
N ARG A 412 2.48 17.31 -19.59
CA ARG A 412 1.26 17.00 -18.84
C ARG A 412 0.63 15.69 -19.37
N PRO A 413 0.21 14.75 -18.51
CA PRO A 413 -0.42 13.50 -18.96
C PRO A 413 -1.61 13.71 -19.88
N PRO A 414 -1.87 12.81 -20.83
CA PRO A 414 -2.97 12.93 -21.79
C PRO A 414 -4.36 12.91 -21.12
N GLU A 415 -4.46 12.30 -19.93
CA GLU A 415 -5.68 12.34 -19.11
C GLU A 415 -5.34 12.02 -17.65
N ILE A 416 -5.99 12.75 -16.73
CA ILE A 416 -6.10 12.38 -15.32
C ILE A 416 -7.59 12.34 -14.96
N LYS A 417 -8.04 11.24 -14.34
CA LYS A 417 -9.42 11.05 -13.88
C LYS A 417 -9.45 10.64 -12.42
N THR A 418 -10.28 11.31 -11.62
CA THR A 418 -10.53 10.95 -10.21
C THR A 418 -11.86 10.21 -10.06
N TYR A 419 -11.86 9.14 -9.27
CA TYR A 419 -13.02 8.31 -8.98
C TYR A 419 -13.20 8.20 -7.46
N HIS A 420 -14.38 8.59 -6.95
CA HIS A 420 -14.69 8.46 -5.52
C HIS A 420 -15.61 7.26 -5.27
N VAL A 421 -15.28 6.44 -4.27
CA VAL A 421 -15.97 5.18 -3.95
C VAL A 421 -16.23 5.10 -2.45
N GLY A 422 -17.48 4.84 -2.06
CA GLY A 422 -17.93 4.81 -0.66
C GLY A 422 -18.82 6.00 -0.34
N SER A 423 -18.26 7.21 -0.49
CA SER A 423 -18.94 8.51 -0.43
C SER A 423 -18.15 9.55 -1.26
N ARG A 424 -18.65 10.79 -1.37
CA ARG A 424 -17.72 11.93 -1.58
C ARG A 424 -16.80 12.03 -0.35
N PRO A 425 -15.54 12.48 -0.48
CA PRO A 425 -14.61 12.54 0.65
C PRO A 425 -15.23 13.24 1.85
N SER A 426 -15.13 12.61 3.02
CA SER A 426 -15.47 13.28 4.27
C SER A 426 -14.55 14.48 4.46
N LYS A 427 -15.04 15.55 5.11
CA LYS A 427 -14.20 16.70 5.47
C LYS A 427 -13.03 16.33 6.40
N VAL A 428 -13.00 15.12 6.94
CA VAL A 428 -11.93 14.58 7.78
C VAL A 428 -10.84 13.95 6.93
N THR A 429 -11.20 13.06 5.99
CA THR A 429 -10.24 12.33 5.15
C THR A 429 -9.57 13.21 4.10
N SER A 430 -10.24 14.28 3.62
CA SER A 430 -9.64 15.25 2.70
C SER A 430 -8.81 16.35 3.38
N ALA A 431 -8.90 16.50 4.70
CA ALA A 431 -8.18 17.54 5.45
C ALA A 431 -6.82 17.10 6.00
N ASN A 432 -6.49 15.79 5.93
CA ASN A 432 -5.20 15.28 6.37
C ASN A 432 -4.11 15.59 5.32
N LYS A 433 -3.30 16.61 5.59
CA LYS A 433 -2.19 17.05 4.72
C LYS A 433 -1.19 15.94 4.38
N LEU A 434 -0.99 14.95 5.25
CA LEU A 434 -0.09 13.82 4.96
C LEU A 434 -0.72 12.84 3.96
N TYR A 435 -2.04 12.62 4.02
CA TYR A 435 -2.75 11.85 2.98
C TYR A 435 -2.84 12.62 1.66
N THR A 436 -2.94 13.95 1.68
CA THR A 436 -2.87 14.78 0.47
C THR A 436 -1.47 14.75 -0.15
N LEU A 437 -0.40 14.77 0.67
CA LEU A 437 0.98 14.53 0.20
C LEU A 437 1.12 13.13 -0.42
N GLU A 438 0.60 12.09 0.24
CA GLU A 438 0.56 10.72 -0.29
C GLU A 438 -0.08 10.65 -1.68
N ALA A 439 -1.28 11.23 -1.84
CA ALA A 439 -1.99 11.25 -3.12
C ALA A 439 -1.27 12.08 -4.19
N ALA A 440 -0.81 13.30 -3.85
CA ALA A 440 -0.12 14.19 -4.77
C ALA A 440 1.21 13.61 -5.26
N MET A 441 2.08 13.15 -4.34
CA MET A 441 3.38 12.58 -4.70
C MET A 441 3.23 11.29 -5.51
N THR A 442 2.24 10.44 -5.22
CA THR A 442 1.99 9.22 -6.02
C THR A 442 1.63 9.57 -7.47
N VAL A 443 0.76 10.56 -7.69
CA VAL A 443 0.38 11.01 -9.04
C VAL A 443 1.54 11.70 -9.75
N GLN A 444 2.25 12.62 -9.07
CA GLN A 444 3.41 13.35 -9.58
C GLN A 444 4.52 12.41 -10.05
N TRP A 445 4.87 11.39 -9.26
CA TRP A 445 5.95 10.46 -9.60
C TRP A 445 5.57 9.37 -10.59
N ALA A 446 4.31 8.91 -10.62
CA ALA A 446 3.82 8.07 -11.72
C ALA A 446 3.87 8.82 -13.06
N SER A 447 3.37 10.06 -13.09
CA SER A 447 3.29 10.87 -14.31
C SER A 447 4.63 11.41 -14.80
N ALA A 448 5.55 11.85 -13.95
CA ALA A 448 6.87 12.32 -14.40
C ALA A 448 7.76 11.19 -14.95
N MET A 449 7.56 9.96 -14.49
CA MET A 449 8.31 8.81 -14.97
C MET A 449 7.65 8.15 -16.19
N ALA A 450 6.34 8.33 -16.40
CA ALA A 450 5.61 7.93 -17.61
C ALA A 450 4.55 9.00 -18.06
N PRO A 451 4.98 10.14 -18.65
CA PRO A 451 4.09 11.26 -18.98
C PRO A 451 3.12 10.99 -20.15
N GLY A 452 3.34 9.95 -20.96
CA GLY A 452 2.40 9.50 -22.00
C GLY A 452 1.28 8.58 -21.47
N ALA A 453 1.37 8.11 -20.23
CA ALA A 453 0.35 7.22 -19.66
C ALA A 453 -0.87 8.00 -19.15
N ARG A 454 -2.07 7.45 -19.34
CA ARG A 454 -3.29 7.96 -18.67
C ARG A 454 -3.26 7.57 -17.20
N ILE A 455 -3.64 8.48 -16.30
CA ILE A 455 -3.66 8.20 -14.85
C ILE A 455 -5.11 8.21 -14.33
N LEU A 456 -5.51 7.16 -13.64
CA LEU A 456 -6.80 7.08 -12.94
C LEU A 456 -6.55 6.98 -11.44
N VAL A 457 -7.21 7.83 -10.64
CA VAL A 457 -7.01 7.86 -9.17
C VAL A 457 -8.32 7.48 -8.49
N TYR A 458 -8.36 6.30 -7.88
CA TYR A 458 -9.53 5.77 -7.20
C TYR A 458 -9.40 6.03 -5.70
N PHE A 459 -10.08 7.08 -5.24
CA PHE A 459 -10.28 7.40 -3.82
C PHE A 459 -11.37 6.48 -3.26
N VAL A 460 -10.96 5.40 -2.59
CA VAL A 460 -11.84 4.40 -1.98
C VAL A 460 -11.90 4.62 -0.48
N ASP A 461 -13.04 5.07 0.03
CA ASP A 461 -13.24 5.46 1.42
C ASP A 461 -13.29 4.22 2.36
N PRO A 462 -12.26 4.01 3.21
CA PRO A 462 -12.23 2.88 4.14
C PRO A 462 -13.20 3.05 5.33
N MET A 463 -13.85 4.21 5.49
CA MET A 463 -14.93 4.42 6.47
C MET A 463 -16.30 3.95 5.95
N VAL A 464 -16.33 3.37 4.74
CA VAL A 464 -17.57 2.95 4.08
C VAL A 464 -17.42 1.63 3.31
N ILE A 465 -16.24 1.39 2.74
CA ILE A 465 -15.93 0.22 1.94
C ILE A 465 -15.12 -0.76 2.81
N ALA A 466 -15.78 -1.81 3.30
CA ALA A 466 -15.16 -2.79 4.19
C ALA A 466 -13.91 -3.47 3.59
N ASP A 467 -13.87 -3.68 2.27
CA ASP A 467 -12.72 -4.25 1.55
C ASP A 467 -12.25 -3.32 0.43
N PRO A 468 -11.38 -2.33 0.72
CA PRO A 468 -10.99 -1.32 -0.27
C PRO A 468 -10.23 -1.92 -1.45
N TRP A 469 -9.28 -2.83 -1.19
CA TRP A 469 -8.46 -3.47 -2.23
C TRP A 469 -9.28 -4.38 -3.15
N ALA A 470 -10.16 -5.24 -2.61
CA ALA A 470 -11.03 -6.06 -3.46
C ALA A 470 -12.00 -5.18 -4.26
N THR A 471 -12.57 -4.14 -3.64
CA THR A 471 -13.50 -3.20 -4.32
C THR A 471 -12.83 -2.40 -5.44
N PHE A 472 -11.54 -2.07 -5.29
CA PHE A 472 -10.72 -1.42 -6.29
C PHE A 472 -10.38 -2.36 -7.46
N LEU A 473 -9.90 -3.58 -7.17
CA LEU A 473 -9.62 -4.60 -8.19
C LEU A 473 -10.89 -4.95 -8.98
N LEU A 474 -12.04 -5.16 -8.31
CA LEU A 474 -13.35 -5.39 -8.95
C LEU A 474 -13.75 -4.28 -9.93
N LYS A 475 -13.37 -3.01 -9.67
CA LYS A 475 -13.56 -1.91 -10.62
C LYS A 475 -12.59 -2.00 -11.79
N VAL A 476 -11.28 -2.07 -11.51
CA VAL A 476 -10.24 -2.02 -12.55
C VAL A 476 -10.31 -3.21 -13.51
N ILE A 477 -10.62 -4.41 -13.02
CA ILE A 477 -10.77 -5.61 -13.85
C ILE A 477 -11.96 -5.45 -14.81
N GLY A 478 -13.11 -4.95 -14.31
CA GLY A 478 -14.30 -4.73 -15.12
C GLY A 478 -14.31 -3.43 -15.95
N ASP A 479 -13.39 -2.50 -15.71
CA ASP A 479 -13.32 -1.23 -16.44
C ASP A 479 -12.89 -1.46 -17.90
N ARG A 480 -13.89 -1.48 -18.79
CA ARG A 480 -13.73 -1.64 -20.25
C ARG A 480 -13.54 -0.32 -20.99
N GLU A 481 -13.74 0.83 -20.34
CA GLU A 481 -13.69 2.15 -20.99
C GLU A 481 -12.28 2.74 -20.90
N ASN A 482 -11.71 2.77 -19.70
CA ASN A 482 -10.36 3.24 -19.47
C ASN A 482 -9.33 2.11 -19.60
N ALA A 483 -9.79 0.86 -19.46
CA ALA A 483 -9.03 -0.38 -19.64
C ALA A 483 -7.62 -0.39 -18.99
N PRO A 484 -7.48 -0.12 -17.67
CA PRO A 484 -6.15 -0.03 -17.05
C PRO A 484 -5.27 -1.25 -17.30
N THR A 485 -3.97 -1.00 -17.44
CA THR A 485 -2.94 -1.99 -17.74
C THR A 485 -1.91 -2.13 -16.62
N ILE A 486 -1.77 -1.12 -15.76
CA ILE A 486 -1.00 -1.15 -14.52
C ILE A 486 -1.88 -0.69 -13.36
N VAL A 487 -1.67 -1.27 -12.18
CA VAL A 487 -2.35 -0.97 -10.93
C VAL A 487 -1.30 -0.76 -9.85
N SER A 488 -1.39 0.32 -9.05
CA SER A 488 -0.47 0.57 -7.94
C SER A 488 -1.18 1.06 -6.66
N THR A 489 -0.64 0.70 -5.51
CA THR A 489 -1.08 1.15 -4.18
C THR A 489 0.11 1.43 -3.26
N SER A 490 0.13 2.59 -2.61
CA SER A 490 0.99 2.86 -1.46
C SER A 490 0.34 2.51 -0.11
N TRP A 491 -0.94 2.11 -0.12
CA TRP A 491 -1.69 1.77 1.08
C TRP A 491 -1.56 0.29 1.42
N ILE A 492 -1.30 0.01 2.70
CA ILE A 492 -1.03 -1.32 3.25
C ILE A 492 -1.75 -1.56 4.59
N THR A 493 -1.76 -2.81 5.05
CA THR A 493 -2.18 -3.21 6.42
C THR A 493 -1.54 -4.55 6.80
N PRO A 494 -1.40 -4.94 8.09
CA PRO A 494 -0.88 -6.25 8.45
C PRO A 494 -1.57 -7.41 7.75
N GLU A 495 -0.80 -8.37 7.22
CA GLU A 495 -1.36 -9.53 6.51
C GLU A 495 -2.38 -10.27 7.39
N ARG A 496 -2.03 -10.48 8.66
CA ARG A 496 -2.86 -11.16 9.65
C ARG A 496 -4.15 -10.39 9.96
N SER A 497 -4.11 -9.05 9.91
CA SER A 497 -5.29 -8.21 10.17
C SER A 497 -6.24 -8.19 8.98
N TYR A 498 -5.73 -8.24 7.75
CA TYR A 498 -6.54 -8.41 6.54
C TYR A 498 -7.12 -9.83 6.46
N TYR A 499 -6.27 -10.86 6.46
CA TYR A 499 -6.73 -12.24 6.23
C TYR A 499 -7.67 -12.78 7.33
N ARG A 500 -7.55 -12.32 8.57
CA ARG A 500 -8.52 -12.62 9.66
C ARG A 500 -9.94 -12.12 9.38
N VAL A 501 -10.11 -11.12 8.53
CA VAL A 501 -11.39 -10.44 8.27
C VAL A 501 -11.89 -10.67 6.85
N HIS A 502 -10.96 -10.92 5.91
CA HIS A 502 -11.25 -11.03 4.48
C HIS A 502 -11.03 -12.43 3.91
N GLY A 503 -10.26 -13.27 4.60
CA GLY A 503 -9.68 -14.48 4.03
C GLY A 503 -8.77 -14.17 2.83
N ARG A 504 -8.23 -15.22 2.20
CA ARG A 504 -7.40 -15.10 0.99
C ARG A 504 -8.17 -15.26 -0.31
N ARG A 505 -9.35 -15.89 -0.28
CA ARG A 505 -10.01 -16.45 -1.47
C ARG A 505 -10.43 -15.40 -2.51
N VAL A 506 -11.02 -14.30 -2.07
CA VAL A 506 -11.52 -13.24 -2.96
C VAL A 506 -10.37 -12.47 -3.60
N VAL A 507 -9.42 -11.96 -2.80
CA VAL A 507 -8.28 -11.19 -3.35
C VAL A 507 -7.42 -12.04 -4.29
N SER A 508 -7.10 -13.28 -3.93
CA SER A 508 -6.34 -14.16 -4.83
C SER A 508 -7.08 -14.37 -6.16
N GLY A 509 -8.41 -14.54 -6.15
CA GLY A 509 -9.21 -14.71 -7.37
C GLY A 509 -9.24 -13.46 -8.24
N LEU A 510 -9.27 -12.28 -7.63
CA LEU A 510 -9.16 -11.00 -8.33
C LEU A 510 -7.75 -10.75 -8.89
N LEU A 511 -6.70 -11.22 -8.21
CA LEU A 511 -5.33 -11.17 -8.73
C LEU A 511 -5.08 -12.20 -9.84
N ASP A 512 -5.69 -13.40 -9.75
CA ASP A 512 -5.71 -14.39 -10.83
C ASP A 512 -6.39 -13.78 -12.08
N GLN A 513 -7.54 -13.11 -11.90
CA GLN A 513 -8.24 -12.37 -12.96
C GLN A 513 -7.39 -11.24 -13.57
N ALA A 514 -6.78 -10.39 -12.74
CA ALA A 514 -5.94 -9.27 -13.20
C ALA A 514 -4.72 -9.77 -14.00
N ALA A 515 -4.06 -10.82 -13.52
CA ALA A 515 -2.96 -11.47 -14.22
C ALA A 515 -3.41 -12.06 -15.58
N ALA A 516 -4.59 -12.69 -15.65
CA ALA A 516 -5.12 -13.29 -16.87
C ALA A 516 -5.47 -12.29 -17.98
N ILE A 517 -5.82 -11.04 -17.64
CA ILE A 517 -6.01 -9.93 -18.61
C ILE A 517 -4.75 -9.07 -18.80
N GLY A 518 -3.60 -9.49 -18.28
CA GLY A 518 -2.34 -8.80 -18.46
C GLY A 518 -2.29 -7.43 -17.78
N VAL A 519 -2.88 -7.31 -16.59
CA VAL A 519 -2.73 -6.16 -15.68
C VAL A 519 -1.64 -6.47 -14.66
N THR A 520 -0.66 -5.58 -14.53
CA THR A 520 0.35 -5.66 -13.47
C THR A 520 -0.17 -4.99 -12.20
N VAL A 521 -0.25 -5.72 -11.08
CA VAL A 521 -0.62 -5.16 -9.78
C VAL A 521 0.63 -4.94 -8.94
N ILE A 522 0.78 -3.75 -8.37
CA ILE A 522 1.99 -3.28 -7.67
C ILE A 522 1.60 -2.75 -6.29
N SER A 523 2.43 -3.02 -5.28
CA SER A 523 2.26 -2.49 -3.92
C SER A 523 3.59 -1.96 -3.40
N ALA A 524 3.55 -0.82 -2.72
CA ALA A 524 4.59 -0.45 -1.77
C ALA A 524 4.74 -1.56 -0.71
N ALA A 525 5.96 -1.86 -0.28
CA ALA A 525 6.25 -2.93 0.67
C ALA A 525 6.03 -2.52 2.13
N GLY A 526 5.97 -1.22 2.45
CA GLY A 526 5.85 -0.68 3.81
C GLY A 526 7.10 0.04 4.30
N ASP A 527 6.92 0.87 5.34
CA ASP A 527 7.96 1.78 5.87
C ASP A 527 8.32 1.47 7.34
N TRP A 528 7.97 0.27 7.80
CA TRP A 528 7.99 -0.16 9.20
C TRP A 528 9.05 -1.23 9.52
N GLY A 529 10.00 -1.45 8.61
CA GLY A 529 10.98 -2.53 8.70
C GLY A 529 10.31 -3.91 8.76
N ALA A 530 10.91 -4.85 9.50
CA ALA A 530 10.36 -6.20 9.67
C ALA A 530 8.98 -6.30 10.37
N PHE A 531 8.36 -5.17 10.76
CA PHE A 531 7.04 -5.13 11.40
C PHE A 531 5.92 -4.80 10.42
N ASP A 532 4.71 -5.24 10.76
CA ASP A 532 3.50 -5.01 9.99
C ASP A 532 2.84 -3.63 10.23
N GLY A 533 3.42 -2.83 11.13
CA GLY A 533 3.05 -1.43 11.36
C GLY A 533 3.52 -0.90 12.71
N VAL A 534 3.07 0.31 13.04
CA VAL A 534 3.34 0.97 14.34
C VAL A 534 2.93 0.10 15.54
N PRO A 535 3.84 -0.13 16.52
CA PRO A 535 3.52 -0.71 17.82
C PRO A 535 2.43 0.06 18.60
N ARG A 536 1.28 -0.59 18.82
CA ARG A 536 0.08 0.06 19.38
C ARG A 536 -0.06 -0.05 20.89
N THR A 537 0.57 -1.04 21.54
CA THR A 537 0.28 -1.36 22.96
C THR A 537 1.55 -1.46 23.79
N ILE A 538 1.50 -1.03 25.06
CA ILE A 538 2.60 -1.21 26.01
C ILE A 538 2.36 -2.48 26.81
N LYS A 539 3.33 -3.40 26.78
CA LYS A 539 3.39 -4.57 27.69
C LYS A 539 4.73 -4.58 28.42
N ASP A 540 4.70 -4.80 29.74
CA ASP A 540 5.89 -4.90 30.60
C ASP A 540 6.89 -3.73 30.44
N GLY A 541 6.38 -2.51 30.19
CA GLY A 541 7.20 -1.32 29.94
C GLY A 541 7.93 -1.34 28.60
N ARG A 542 7.33 -1.91 27.56
CA ARG A 542 7.80 -1.90 26.16
C ARG A 542 6.60 -1.76 25.22
N TYR A 543 6.71 -0.94 24.19
CA TYR A 543 5.73 -1.00 23.08
C TYR A 543 5.92 -2.30 22.28
N VAL A 544 4.83 -3.00 21.99
CA VAL A 544 4.79 -4.19 21.13
C VAL A 544 3.90 -3.94 19.91
N GLY A 545 4.28 -4.57 18.79
CA GLY A 545 3.52 -4.59 17.54
C GLY A 545 2.14 -5.23 17.70
N ASP A 546 1.35 -5.22 16.61
CA ASP A 546 0.15 -6.06 16.52
C ASP A 546 0.52 -7.58 16.59
N ALA A 547 1.82 -7.90 16.45
CA ALA A 547 2.51 -9.05 17.04
C ALA A 547 4.01 -8.76 17.34
N PRO A 548 4.72 -9.58 18.14
CA PRO A 548 6.08 -9.27 18.64
C PRO A 548 7.24 -9.97 17.89
N TRP A 549 7.04 -10.38 16.63
CA TRP A 549 8.03 -10.98 15.74
C TRP A 549 7.76 -10.54 14.29
N PRO A 550 8.66 -10.78 13.32
CA PRO A 550 8.50 -10.29 11.95
C PRO A 550 7.20 -10.76 11.25
N HIS A 551 6.65 -9.88 10.42
CA HIS A 551 5.38 -10.12 9.72
C HIS A 551 5.29 -9.52 8.32
N GLY A 552 4.47 -10.15 7.49
CA GLY A 552 4.10 -9.62 6.18
C GLY A 552 3.01 -8.54 6.23
N VAL A 553 3.02 -7.66 5.23
CA VAL A 553 1.95 -6.67 5.01
C VAL A 553 1.19 -6.94 3.70
N PHE A 554 -0.12 -6.81 3.79
CA PHE A 554 -1.03 -6.90 2.66
C PHE A 554 -1.17 -5.52 1.99
N PRO A 555 -1.25 -5.43 0.64
CA PRO A 555 -1.25 -6.52 -0.34
C PRO A 555 0.14 -6.99 -0.82
N ALA A 556 1.23 -6.38 -0.33
CA ALA A 556 2.60 -6.65 -0.76
C ALA A 556 3.03 -8.13 -0.65
N VAL A 557 2.45 -8.91 0.27
CA VAL A 557 2.71 -10.36 0.41
C VAL A 557 2.02 -11.25 -0.62
N GLU A 558 1.05 -10.78 -1.40
CA GLU A 558 0.37 -11.67 -2.35
C GLU A 558 1.32 -12.14 -3.47
N GLU A 559 1.07 -13.36 -3.97
CA GLU A 559 1.89 -13.98 -5.03
C GLU A 559 1.85 -13.14 -6.31
N ARG A 560 0.67 -12.64 -6.68
CA ARG A 560 0.39 -11.93 -7.96
C ARG A 560 0.52 -10.41 -7.87
N VAL A 561 1.21 -9.90 -6.85
CA VAL A 561 1.52 -8.48 -6.65
C VAL A 561 3.02 -8.27 -6.74
N LEU A 562 3.48 -7.28 -7.51
CA LEU A 562 4.87 -6.82 -7.48
C LEU A 562 5.09 -5.99 -6.22
N SER A 563 5.87 -6.51 -5.27
CA SER A 563 6.18 -5.86 -4.00
C SER A 563 7.41 -4.96 -4.14
N VAL A 564 7.26 -3.67 -3.83
CA VAL A 564 8.28 -2.65 -4.06
C VAL A 564 8.81 -2.10 -2.74
N GLY A 565 10.05 -2.48 -2.42
CA GLY A 565 10.82 -2.05 -1.26
C GLY A 565 11.58 -0.74 -1.46
N GLY A 566 12.32 -0.38 -0.43
CA GLY A 566 13.02 0.89 -0.28
C GLY A 566 14.52 0.74 -0.04
N THR A 567 15.31 1.44 -0.85
CA THR A 567 16.74 1.68 -0.62
C THR A 567 17.00 3.09 -0.11
N MET A 568 18.22 3.31 0.37
CA MET A 568 18.70 4.61 0.82
C MET A 568 20.01 4.94 0.12
N ILE A 569 20.00 6.01 -0.67
CA ILE A 569 21.21 6.57 -1.28
C ILE A 569 22.01 7.29 -0.18
N THR A 570 23.29 6.93 -0.05
CA THR A 570 24.21 7.52 0.92
C THR A 570 25.17 8.52 0.27
N GLY A 571 25.43 8.40 -1.03
CA GLY A 571 26.26 9.30 -1.83
C GLY A 571 25.92 9.22 -3.33
N ARG A 572 26.21 10.28 -4.10
CA ARG A 572 25.98 10.33 -5.57
C ARG A 572 27.24 10.31 -6.43
N ALA A 573 28.39 10.71 -5.89
CA ALA A 573 29.67 10.72 -6.59
C ALA A 573 30.81 10.22 -5.67
N PRO A 574 31.11 8.90 -5.66
CA PRO A 574 30.43 7.82 -6.38
C PRO A 574 29.01 7.56 -5.86
N LEU A 575 28.18 6.91 -6.68
CA LEU A 575 26.85 6.46 -6.26
C LEU A 575 26.98 5.31 -5.27
N THR A 576 26.49 5.49 -4.05
CA THR A 576 26.41 4.46 -3.00
C THR A 576 25.00 4.38 -2.46
N GLU A 577 24.48 3.16 -2.32
CA GLU A 577 23.07 2.90 -2.02
C GLU A 577 22.95 1.59 -1.22
N ILE A 578 22.20 1.62 -0.14
CA ILE A 578 22.08 0.54 0.86
C ILE A 578 20.60 0.24 1.16
N ALA A 579 20.29 -0.82 1.91
CA ALA A 579 18.93 -1.04 2.41
C ALA A 579 18.46 0.13 3.29
N TRP A 580 17.19 0.53 3.14
CA TRP A 580 16.67 1.70 3.87
C TRP A 580 16.44 1.42 5.35
N SER A 581 17.23 2.07 6.19
CA SER A 581 16.95 2.37 7.61
C SER A 581 17.43 3.79 7.90
N GLY A 582 16.50 4.74 7.96
CA GLY A 582 16.78 6.18 8.03
C GLY A 582 15.83 6.93 8.97
N PRO A 583 16.16 8.15 9.40
CA PRO A 583 15.27 8.98 10.20
C PRO A 583 13.94 9.25 9.45
N PRO A 584 12.81 9.41 10.17
CA PRO A 584 11.58 9.92 9.55
C PRO A 584 11.77 11.36 9.05
N PRO A 585 10.94 11.84 8.12
CA PRO A 585 10.93 13.24 7.74
C PRO A 585 10.59 14.19 8.91
N PRO A 586 10.88 15.51 8.78
CA PRO A 586 10.46 16.53 9.73
C PRO A 586 8.94 16.57 9.92
N GLY A 587 8.48 17.09 11.06
CA GLY A 587 7.09 16.97 11.52
C GLY A 587 6.72 15.54 11.93
N LEU A 588 6.89 14.56 11.04
CA LEU A 588 6.59 13.15 11.27
C LEU A 588 7.33 12.58 12.49
N GLY A 589 8.61 12.89 12.68
CA GLY A 589 9.38 12.49 13.87
C GLY A 589 8.93 13.09 15.22
N ARG A 590 7.94 13.99 15.24
CA ARG A 590 7.26 14.45 16.47
C ARG A 590 5.90 13.80 16.70
N VAL A 591 5.23 13.34 15.63
CA VAL A 591 3.90 12.71 15.67
C VAL A 591 4.02 11.19 15.80
N LEU A 592 5.00 10.59 15.13
CA LEU A 592 5.39 9.20 15.25
C LEU A 592 6.53 9.08 16.27
N HIS A 593 6.43 8.15 17.22
CA HIS A 593 7.51 7.88 18.19
C HIS A 593 8.78 7.26 17.56
N PHE A 594 8.88 7.18 16.23
CA PHE A 594 10.02 6.59 15.53
C PHE A 594 11.19 7.56 15.44
N VAL A 595 12.39 7.03 15.67
CA VAL A 595 13.69 7.65 15.43
C VAL A 595 14.29 7.15 14.10
N ARG A 596 13.85 5.97 13.63
CA ARG A 596 14.14 5.46 12.27
C ARG A 596 12.95 4.69 11.70
N LEU A 597 12.57 5.01 10.46
CA LEU A 597 11.74 4.21 9.56
C LEU A 597 12.64 3.36 8.65
N ALA A 598 12.09 2.32 8.04
CA ALA A 598 12.86 1.37 7.24
C ALA A 598 12.00 0.61 6.23
N SER A 599 12.56 0.15 5.12
CA SER A 599 11.81 -0.66 4.15
C SER A 599 11.25 -1.91 4.80
N SER A 600 9.95 -2.14 4.69
CA SER A 600 9.35 -3.38 5.14
C SER A 600 9.65 -4.54 4.19
N GLY A 601 9.76 -5.72 4.79
CA GLY A 601 10.21 -6.94 4.13
C GLY A 601 10.29 -8.09 5.12
N GLY A 602 10.35 -9.31 4.61
CA GLY A 602 10.27 -10.55 5.39
C GLY A 602 9.61 -11.67 4.61
N PHE A 603 8.83 -12.49 5.33
CA PHE A 603 8.13 -13.66 4.78
C PHE A 603 6.67 -13.66 5.24
N SER A 604 5.75 -13.95 4.32
CA SER A 604 4.35 -14.15 4.65
C SER A 604 4.14 -15.41 5.49
N ARG A 605 3.22 -15.36 6.46
CA ARG A 605 2.75 -16.56 7.19
C ARG A 605 1.55 -17.26 6.53
N GLU A 606 0.91 -16.60 5.58
CA GLU A 606 -0.43 -16.95 5.07
C GLU A 606 -0.41 -17.19 3.54
N VAL A 607 0.58 -16.64 2.84
CA VAL A 607 0.88 -16.89 1.41
C VAL A 607 2.08 -17.86 1.31
N PRO A 608 1.93 -19.04 0.69
CA PRO A 608 3.02 -20.00 0.54
C PRO A 608 4.11 -19.50 -0.42
N VAL A 609 5.32 -20.08 -0.35
CA VAL A 609 6.42 -19.76 -1.26
C VAL A 609 6.00 -20.04 -2.72
N PRO A 610 6.00 -19.04 -3.62
CA PRO A 610 5.71 -19.25 -5.03
C PRO A 610 6.80 -20.04 -5.74
N LYS A 611 6.43 -20.87 -6.74
CA LYS A 611 7.38 -21.72 -7.49
C LYS A 611 8.51 -20.92 -8.15
N TRP A 612 8.19 -19.75 -8.71
CA TRP A 612 9.15 -18.84 -9.35
C TRP A 612 10.10 -18.18 -8.34
N GLN A 613 9.70 -18.07 -7.08
CA GLN A 613 10.51 -17.50 -6.00
C GLN A 613 11.44 -18.53 -5.35
N THR A 614 11.08 -19.81 -5.38
CA THR A 614 11.72 -20.91 -4.62
C THR A 614 13.24 -20.99 -4.82
N ASP A 615 13.77 -20.70 -6.02
CA ASP A 615 15.21 -20.69 -6.27
C ASP A 615 15.95 -19.55 -5.55
N ALA A 616 15.40 -18.34 -5.65
CA ALA A 616 15.99 -17.12 -5.07
C ALA A 616 15.94 -17.14 -3.53
N MET A 617 15.05 -17.95 -2.96
CA MET A 617 14.86 -18.12 -1.52
C MET A 617 15.71 -19.23 -0.88
N LYS A 618 16.63 -19.88 -1.62
CA LYS A 618 17.50 -20.96 -1.10
C LYS A 618 18.64 -20.41 -0.23
N GLY A 619 18.30 -19.80 0.91
CA GLY A 619 19.25 -19.17 1.82
C GLY A 619 18.77 -19.11 3.27
N TRP A 620 19.63 -18.53 4.12
CA TRP A 620 19.37 -18.24 5.53
C TRP A 620 19.56 -16.73 5.73
N TYR A 621 18.56 -16.04 6.26
CA TYR A 621 18.52 -14.57 6.24
C TYR A 621 18.86 -13.96 7.60
N ALA A 622 19.89 -13.11 7.64
CA ALA A 622 20.31 -12.43 8.86
C ALA A 622 19.35 -11.29 9.26
N ARG A 623 19.31 -10.99 10.56
CA ARG A 623 18.46 -9.94 11.16
C ARG A 623 19.26 -9.08 12.14
N GLY A 624 20.11 -8.19 11.62
CA GLY A 624 21.00 -7.38 12.46
C GLY A 624 22.08 -8.23 13.16
N GLU A 625 22.76 -7.65 14.15
CA GLU A 625 23.88 -8.31 14.83
C GLU A 625 23.42 -9.31 15.91
N GLY A 626 23.67 -10.60 15.65
CA GLY A 626 23.59 -11.67 16.67
C GLY A 626 22.24 -12.36 16.83
N GLU A 627 21.21 -11.96 16.10
CA GLU A 627 19.95 -12.71 16.01
C GLU A 627 20.14 -14.05 15.25
N PRO A 628 19.33 -15.08 15.54
CA PRO A 628 19.28 -16.30 14.72
C PRO A 628 18.88 -15.99 13.28
N ALA A 629 19.52 -16.65 12.31
CA ALA A 629 19.16 -16.54 10.90
C ALA A 629 17.77 -17.14 10.64
N VAL A 630 16.95 -16.43 9.86
CA VAL A 630 15.57 -16.81 9.53
C VAL A 630 15.57 -17.73 8.31
N VAL A 631 14.90 -18.88 8.45
CA VAL A 631 14.53 -19.76 7.32
C VAL A 631 13.24 -19.22 6.70
N PRO A 632 13.14 -19.11 5.36
CA PRO A 632 11.90 -18.71 4.70
C PRO A 632 10.77 -19.74 4.92
N TYR A 633 9.58 -19.27 5.27
CA TYR A 633 8.41 -20.11 5.59
C TYR A 633 7.15 -19.81 4.75
N GLY A 634 7.23 -18.82 3.86
CA GLY A 634 6.17 -18.38 2.95
C GLY A 634 6.70 -17.29 2.02
N ARG A 635 5.84 -16.72 1.16
CA ARG A 635 6.21 -15.72 0.12
C ARG A 635 7.10 -14.62 0.69
N GLY A 636 8.31 -14.49 0.16
CA GLY A 636 9.28 -13.48 0.59
C GLY A 636 8.98 -12.13 -0.04
N PHE A 637 9.16 -11.02 0.67
CA PHE A 637 8.97 -9.67 0.11
C PHE A 637 10.04 -8.72 0.67
N PRO A 638 10.42 -7.63 -0.04
CA PRO A 638 9.93 -7.20 -1.35
C PRO A 638 10.42 -8.06 -2.53
N ASP A 639 9.91 -7.77 -3.73
CA ASP A 639 10.42 -8.36 -4.98
C ASP A 639 11.54 -7.52 -5.60
N VAL A 640 11.40 -6.20 -5.55
CA VAL A 640 12.32 -5.21 -6.13
C VAL A 640 12.33 -3.98 -5.25
N SER A 641 13.31 -3.09 -5.41
CA SER A 641 13.32 -1.79 -4.72
C SER A 641 13.60 -0.62 -5.66
N LEU A 642 13.36 0.58 -5.16
CA LEU A 642 13.96 1.86 -5.58
C LEU A 642 14.25 2.66 -4.30
N MET A 643 14.90 3.82 -4.42
CA MET A 643 15.08 4.72 -3.28
C MET A 643 13.73 5.03 -2.61
N ALA A 644 13.71 5.01 -1.28
CA ALA A 644 12.56 5.39 -0.47
C ALA A 644 12.87 6.63 0.38
N SER A 645 14.12 6.81 0.81
CA SER A 645 14.55 8.01 1.51
C SER A 645 16.06 8.19 1.43
N GLY A 646 16.56 9.36 1.82
CA GLY A 646 17.98 9.68 1.86
C GLY A 646 18.30 10.57 3.07
N SER A 647 18.76 9.96 4.16
CA SER A 647 19.57 10.71 5.13
C SER A 647 20.98 10.81 4.57
N ALA A 648 21.24 11.91 3.88
CA ALA A 648 22.51 12.21 3.21
C ALA A 648 23.71 12.06 4.17
N VAL A 649 24.54 11.04 3.93
CA VAL A 649 25.86 10.95 4.57
C VAL A 649 26.91 11.37 3.55
N GLN A 650 26.95 12.70 3.35
CA GLN A 650 27.95 13.46 2.60
C GLN A 650 27.71 13.60 1.08
N ARG A 651 27.49 14.84 0.64
CA ARG A 651 27.50 15.26 -0.79
C ARG A 651 28.90 15.14 -1.40
N ALA A 652 29.89 15.45 -0.58
CA ALA A 652 31.33 15.25 -0.77
C ALA A 652 31.95 15.09 0.64
N PRO A 653 33.11 14.42 0.79
CA PRO A 653 33.70 14.12 2.09
C PRO A 653 33.68 15.29 3.08
N GLY A 654 33.06 15.07 4.24
CA GLY A 654 32.93 16.05 5.33
C GLY A 654 31.76 17.04 5.25
N GLN A 655 30.96 17.09 4.17
CA GLN A 655 29.80 17.99 4.09
C GLN A 655 28.52 17.38 4.72
N PRO A 656 28.02 17.87 5.87
CA PRO A 656 26.68 17.49 6.35
C PRO A 656 25.59 18.10 5.46
N LEU A 657 24.46 17.43 5.30
CA LEU A 657 23.37 17.90 4.43
C LEU A 657 21.99 17.54 4.99
N THR A 658 21.06 18.48 4.94
CA THR A 658 19.67 18.27 5.35
C THR A 658 18.80 17.82 4.18
N MET A 659 18.40 16.54 4.22
CA MET A 659 17.35 15.89 3.42
C MET A 659 17.61 15.67 1.92
N GLN A 660 17.63 14.39 1.56
CA GLN A 660 17.53 13.88 0.19
C GLN A 660 16.33 12.94 0.14
N GLY A 661 15.11 13.48 0.21
CA GLY A 661 13.93 12.72 -0.21
C GLY A 661 13.74 12.83 -1.73
N TYR A 662 12.50 12.72 -2.17
CA TYR A 662 12.04 13.18 -3.46
C TYR A 662 11.49 14.61 -3.33
N GLN A 663 11.58 15.39 -4.40
CA GLN A 663 10.78 16.61 -4.51
C GLN A 663 9.31 16.25 -4.78
N ALA A 664 8.38 17.03 -4.22
CA ALA A 664 6.94 16.93 -4.47
C ALA A 664 6.25 18.27 -4.14
N VAL A 665 5.02 18.47 -4.63
CA VAL A 665 4.16 19.60 -4.24
C VAL A 665 2.89 19.06 -3.60
N ALA A 666 2.49 19.60 -2.45
CA ALA A 666 1.24 19.25 -1.79
C ALA A 666 0.68 20.42 -0.98
N CYS A 667 -0.64 20.62 -1.06
CA CYS A 667 -1.35 21.72 -0.40
C CYS A 667 -0.80 23.12 -0.80
N GLY A 668 -0.36 23.29 -2.04
CA GLY A 668 0.29 24.52 -2.53
C GLY A 668 1.71 24.76 -2.01
N GLN A 669 2.38 23.76 -1.42
CA GLN A 669 3.73 23.89 -0.87
C GLN A 669 4.68 22.82 -1.44
N TRP A 670 5.92 23.21 -1.75
CA TRP A 670 7.00 22.30 -2.13
C TRP A 670 7.59 21.58 -0.92
N VAL A 671 7.89 20.29 -1.06
CA VAL A 671 8.71 19.50 -0.12
C VAL A 671 9.88 18.86 -0.86
N ASP A 672 11.01 18.70 -0.17
CA ASP A 672 12.25 18.06 -0.64
C ASP A 672 12.54 16.72 0.09
N TYR A 673 11.55 16.26 0.86
CA TYR A 673 11.62 15.13 1.79
C TYR A 673 10.53 14.07 1.58
N ALA A 674 9.79 14.12 0.47
CA ALA A 674 8.83 13.07 0.11
C ALA A 674 9.53 11.71 -0.05
N GLY A 675 8.84 10.60 0.14
CA GLY A 675 9.50 9.30 0.17
C GLY A 675 8.65 8.19 0.75
N GLY A 676 9.31 7.25 1.43
CA GLY A 676 8.75 5.95 1.73
C GLY A 676 8.73 5.04 0.52
N THR A 677 8.38 3.77 0.74
CA THR A 677 8.08 2.83 -0.36
C THR A 677 6.89 3.31 -1.21
N SER A 678 6.12 4.28 -0.71
CA SER A 678 5.11 5.06 -1.44
C SER A 678 5.56 5.66 -2.75
N VAL A 679 6.81 6.15 -2.86
CA VAL A 679 7.29 6.81 -4.09
C VAL A 679 7.95 5.79 -5.01
N ALA A 680 8.59 4.76 -4.45
CA ALA A 680 9.14 3.64 -5.21
C ALA A 680 8.07 2.89 -6.04
N ALA A 681 6.89 2.62 -5.46
CA ALA A 681 5.80 1.88 -6.11
C ALA A 681 5.19 2.53 -7.38
N PRO A 682 4.84 3.84 -7.42
CA PRO A 682 4.39 4.51 -8.64
C PRO A 682 5.50 4.71 -9.67
N ILE A 683 6.76 4.85 -9.26
CA ILE A 683 7.88 4.84 -10.21
C ILE A 683 8.01 3.45 -10.86
N TRP A 684 7.84 2.36 -10.10
CA TRP A 684 7.74 1.01 -10.67
C TRP A 684 6.51 0.82 -11.57
N ALA A 685 5.39 1.48 -11.29
CA ALA A 685 4.24 1.50 -12.20
C ALA A 685 4.55 2.19 -13.54
N ALA A 686 5.30 3.29 -13.50
CA ALA A 686 5.81 3.95 -14.70
C ALA A 686 6.82 3.07 -15.46
N ILE A 687 7.76 2.40 -14.78
CA ILE A 687 8.69 1.43 -15.40
C ILE A 687 7.93 0.35 -16.18
N VAL A 688 6.87 -0.21 -15.59
CA VAL A 688 6.00 -1.20 -16.26
C VAL A 688 5.26 -0.59 -17.45
N ALA A 689 4.86 0.68 -17.40
CA ALA A 689 4.27 1.37 -18.55
C ALA A 689 5.27 1.50 -19.72
N LEU A 690 6.52 1.89 -19.44
CA LEU A 690 7.59 1.95 -20.45
C LEU A 690 7.87 0.54 -21.04
N MET A 691 7.91 -0.48 -20.20
CA MET A 691 8.07 -1.88 -20.62
C MET A 691 6.93 -2.36 -21.54
N ASN A 692 5.67 -2.03 -21.23
CA ASN A 692 4.53 -2.38 -22.09
C ASN A 692 4.55 -1.61 -23.42
N GLN A 693 4.89 -0.31 -23.41
CA GLN A 693 5.04 0.49 -24.63
C GLN A 693 6.12 -0.08 -25.55
N ALA A 694 7.31 -0.36 -25.01
CA ALA A 694 8.42 -0.92 -25.78
C ALA A 694 8.08 -2.33 -26.33
N ARG A 695 7.37 -3.14 -25.55
CA ARG A 695 6.90 -4.46 -25.98
C ARG A 695 5.84 -4.37 -27.09
N ARG A 696 4.88 -3.45 -26.99
CA ARG A 696 3.92 -3.16 -28.07
C ARG A 696 4.64 -2.75 -29.36
N ALA A 697 5.64 -1.87 -29.27
CA ALA A 697 6.48 -1.49 -30.42
C ALA A 697 7.26 -2.70 -31.00
N ALA A 698 7.75 -3.60 -30.14
CA ALA A 698 8.36 -4.87 -30.53
C ALA A 698 7.36 -5.95 -30.99
N GLY A 699 6.06 -5.65 -31.10
CA GLY A 699 5.00 -6.60 -31.49
C GLY A 699 4.77 -7.74 -30.50
N LEU A 700 4.94 -7.46 -29.20
CA LEU A 700 4.72 -8.37 -28.07
C LEU A 700 3.55 -7.87 -27.21
N GLY A 701 2.89 -8.77 -26.47
CA GLY A 701 1.86 -8.41 -25.50
C GLY A 701 2.41 -7.70 -24.25
N ARG A 702 1.51 -7.17 -23.41
CA ARG A 702 1.83 -6.60 -22.08
C ARG A 702 2.62 -7.59 -21.20
N VAL A 703 3.32 -7.11 -20.17
CA VAL A 703 4.01 -8.00 -19.21
C VAL A 703 3.06 -8.67 -18.22
N GLY A 704 1.94 -8.03 -17.85
CA GLY A 704 0.96 -8.59 -16.93
C GLY A 704 1.54 -8.92 -15.55
N PHE A 705 1.28 -10.12 -15.04
CA PHE A 705 1.92 -10.59 -13.81
C PHE A 705 3.43 -10.81 -14.02
N VAL A 706 4.22 -9.82 -13.60
CA VAL A 706 5.62 -9.66 -14.04
C VAL A 706 6.64 -10.39 -13.15
N ASN A 707 6.29 -10.76 -11.91
CA ASN A 707 7.25 -11.30 -10.94
C ASN A 707 8.04 -12.52 -11.47
N PRO A 708 7.43 -13.55 -12.10
CA PRO A 708 8.19 -14.71 -12.57
C PRO A 708 9.27 -14.32 -13.61
N LEU A 709 8.95 -13.35 -14.46
CA LEU A 709 9.88 -12.79 -15.44
C LEU A 709 11.03 -12.02 -14.77
N LEU A 710 10.77 -11.22 -13.74
CA LEU A 710 11.83 -10.48 -13.03
C LEU A 710 12.81 -11.45 -12.32
N TYR A 711 12.29 -12.49 -11.66
CA TYR A 711 13.12 -13.50 -10.99
C TYR A 711 13.90 -14.38 -11.99
N ALA A 712 13.38 -14.58 -13.21
CA ALA A 712 14.16 -15.18 -14.30
C ALA A 712 15.26 -14.23 -14.80
N LEU A 713 14.94 -12.97 -15.08
CA LEU A 713 15.91 -11.99 -15.60
C LEU A 713 17.01 -11.62 -14.59
N ARG A 714 16.80 -11.77 -13.28
CA ARG A 714 17.86 -11.65 -12.27
C ARG A 714 19.00 -12.67 -12.46
N LYS A 715 18.73 -13.80 -13.13
CA LYS A 715 19.71 -14.86 -13.46
C LYS A 715 20.52 -14.55 -14.73
N GLU A 716 20.24 -13.47 -15.45
CA GLU A 716 21.04 -13.04 -16.61
C GLU A 716 22.47 -12.68 -16.20
N LYS A 717 23.47 -13.08 -17.01
CA LYS A 717 24.89 -12.75 -16.78
C LYS A 717 25.14 -11.25 -16.67
N ALA A 718 24.34 -10.45 -17.37
CA ALA A 718 24.25 -9.01 -17.23
C ALA A 718 22.82 -8.65 -16.85
N SER A 719 22.52 -8.92 -15.57
CA SER A 719 21.30 -8.63 -14.82
C SER A 719 20.78 -7.21 -15.06
N PRO A 720 19.46 -7.00 -15.20
CA PRO A 720 18.85 -5.67 -15.18
C PRO A 720 18.73 -5.08 -13.77
N PHE A 721 19.13 -5.81 -12.73
CA PHE A 721 19.14 -5.34 -11.35
C PHE A 721 20.56 -5.12 -10.86
N ARG A 722 20.82 -3.93 -10.32
CA ARG A 722 21.96 -3.65 -9.45
C ARG A 722 21.64 -4.15 -8.05
N GLU A 723 22.50 -5.04 -7.58
CA GLU A 723 22.42 -5.64 -6.25
C GLU A 723 22.64 -4.61 -5.14
N ILE A 724 22.00 -4.81 -3.99
CA ILE A 724 22.19 -4.04 -2.77
C ILE A 724 22.57 -5.05 -1.70
N SER A 725 23.82 -5.01 -1.24
CA SER A 725 24.40 -6.03 -0.34
C SER A 725 24.84 -5.46 1.02
N GLU A 726 24.49 -4.20 1.30
CA GLU A 726 24.84 -3.48 2.52
C GLU A 726 23.61 -2.84 3.18
N GLY A 727 23.69 -2.66 4.50
CA GLY A 727 22.62 -2.09 5.32
C GLY A 727 21.63 -3.12 5.87
N SER A 728 20.63 -2.61 6.59
CA SER A 728 19.57 -3.38 7.26
C SER A 728 18.27 -2.57 7.29
N THR A 729 17.14 -3.25 7.47
CA THR A 729 15.82 -2.62 7.65
C THR A 729 15.46 -2.41 9.12
N ASP A 730 16.46 -2.09 9.95
CA ASP A 730 16.29 -1.87 11.39
C ASP A 730 15.44 -0.63 11.68
N VAL A 731 14.45 -0.74 12.56
CA VAL A 731 13.68 0.41 13.05
C VAL A 731 14.12 0.81 14.46
N ALA A 732 13.94 2.10 14.77
CA ALA A 732 14.26 2.65 16.08
C ALA A 732 13.15 3.59 16.53
N MET A 733 12.87 3.63 17.83
CA MET A 733 11.75 4.38 18.41
C MET A 733 12.03 4.83 19.85
N ASN A 734 11.50 5.99 20.23
CA ASN A 734 11.51 6.49 21.60
C ASN A 734 10.40 5.79 22.39
N VAL A 735 10.75 5.06 23.44
CA VAL A 735 9.79 4.38 24.33
C VAL A 735 10.07 4.72 25.79
N LEU A 736 9.06 4.63 26.64
CA LEU A 736 9.27 4.53 28.08
C LEU A 736 9.62 3.09 28.44
N ASN A 737 10.68 2.89 29.23
CA ASN A 737 11.03 1.58 29.77
C ASN A 737 10.18 1.22 31.01
N ALA A 738 10.38 0.02 31.57
CA ALA A 738 9.72 -0.47 32.78
C ALA A 738 9.97 0.37 34.07
N HIS A 739 10.76 1.44 34.00
CA HIS A 739 10.98 2.41 35.08
C HIS A 739 10.47 3.82 34.72
N GLY A 740 9.66 3.95 33.65
CA GLY A 740 9.12 5.23 33.18
C GLY A 740 10.14 6.17 32.52
N LYS A 741 11.37 5.70 32.27
CA LYS A 741 12.42 6.52 31.62
C LYS A 741 12.38 6.35 30.11
N ALA A 742 12.41 7.47 29.39
CA ALA A 742 12.57 7.50 27.93
C ALA A 742 13.91 6.90 27.50
N VAL A 743 13.86 5.97 26.54
CA VAL A 743 15.00 5.30 25.92
C VAL A 743 14.74 5.07 24.43
N ILE A 744 15.80 4.97 23.62
CA ILE A 744 15.67 4.49 22.24
C ILE A 744 15.63 2.96 22.25
N HIS A 745 14.51 2.38 21.86
CA HIS A 745 14.42 0.97 21.52
C HIS A 745 14.75 0.79 20.04
N ARG A 746 15.68 -0.12 19.75
CA ARG A 746 15.96 -0.60 18.39
C ARG A 746 15.38 -2.00 18.22
N LEU A 747 14.88 -2.30 17.03
CA LEU A 747 14.34 -3.60 16.66
C LEU A 747 14.98 -4.03 15.34
N SER A 748 15.65 -5.18 15.34
CA SER A 748 16.37 -5.68 14.17
C SER A 748 15.42 -5.97 13.00
N GLY A 749 15.72 -5.42 11.84
CA GLY A 749 15.04 -5.71 10.58
C GLY A 749 15.57 -6.99 9.96
N TYR A 750 15.73 -6.98 8.64
CA TYR A 750 16.53 -7.93 7.88
C TYR A 750 17.79 -7.23 7.34
N SER A 751 18.88 -7.98 7.17
CA SER A 751 20.10 -7.47 6.53
C SER A 751 20.05 -7.68 5.02
N ALA A 752 20.60 -6.72 4.26
CA ALA A 752 20.83 -6.89 2.83
C ALA A 752 21.89 -7.97 2.55
N ALA A 753 21.81 -8.63 1.38
CA ALA A 753 22.74 -9.70 1.00
C ALA A 753 22.78 -9.93 -0.52
N PRO A 754 23.88 -10.50 -1.06
CA PRO A 754 23.94 -10.91 -2.47
C PRO A 754 22.84 -11.91 -2.87
N GLY A 755 22.25 -11.72 -4.06
CA GLY A 755 21.15 -12.54 -4.59
C GLY A 755 19.78 -11.86 -4.51
N TRP A 756 18.84 -12.49 -3.81
CA TRP A 756 17.57 -11.90 -3.36
C TRP A 756 17.56 -11.87 -1.84
N ASP A 757 17.08 -10.77 -1.24
CA ASP A 757 16.95 -10.65 0.21
C ASP A 757 15.61 -10.02 0.65
N PRO A 758 15.15 -10.27 1.89
CA PRO A 758 13.95 -9.67 2.47
C PRO A 758 14.14 -8.22 2.99
N ALA A 759 15.16 -7.50 2.53
CA ALA A 759 15.35 -6.07 2.79
C ALA A 759 15.14 -5.21 1.53
N THR A 760 15.60 -5.68 0.37
CA THR A 760 15.63 -4.96 -0.92
C THR A 760 15.15 -5.76 -2.13
N GLY A 761 14.90 -7.06 -1.97
CA GLY A 761 14.39 -7.94 -3.02
C GLY A 761 15.49 -8.35 -3.99
N LEU A 762 15.20 -8.29 -5.30
CA LEU A 762 16.19 -8.56 -6.37
C LEU A 762 17.24 -7.45 -6.53
N GLY A 763 17.07 -6.32 -5.82
CA GLY A 763 17.85 -5.08 -5.97
C GLY A 763 17.07 -3.96 -6.68
N VAL A 764 17.79 -2.98 -7.22
CA VAL A 764 17.24 -1.80 -7.91
C VAL A 764 17.48 -1.89 -9.43
N PRO A 765 16.60 -1.34 -10.29
CA PRO A 765 16.68 -1.54 -11.73
C PRO A 765 17.70 -0.63 -12.43
N ASP A 766 18.36 -1.17 -13.46
CA ASP A 766 18.78 -0.45 -14.66
C ASP A 766 17.61 -0.54 -15.65
N VAL A 767 16.83 0.53 -15.77
CA VAL A 767 15.52 0.51 -16.43
C VAL A 767 15.66 0.31 -17.94
N THR A 768 16.65 0.93 -18.57
CA THR A 768 16.99 0.69 -19.99
C THR A 768 17.32 -0.78 -20.21
N ARG A 769 18.17 -1.38 -19.36
CA ARG A 769 18.52 -2.80 -19.47
C ARG A 769 17.33 -3.74 -19.22
N LEU A 770 16.44 -3.39 -18.30
CA LEU A 770 15.21 -4.15 -18.06
C LEU A 770 14.32 -4.15 -19.31
N ILE A 771 14.14 -2.98 -19.94
CA ILE A 771 13.36 -2.79 -21.15
C ILE A 771 13.97 -3.56 -22.34
N GLU A 772 15.31 -3.54 -22.52
CA GLU A 772 15.99 -4.39 -23.52
C GLU A 772 15.62 -5.88 -23.33
N LEU A 773 15.69 -6.38 -22.10
CA LEU A 773 15.53 -7.81 -21.83
C LEU A 773 14.09 -8.28 -22.05
N VAL A 774 13.08 -7.49 -21.65
CA VAL A 774 11.66 -7.85 -21.86
C VAL A 774 11.15 -7.62 -23.29
N THR A 775 11.91 -6.93 -24.14
CA THR A 775 11.59 -6.73 -25.57
C THR A 775 12.31 -7.68 -26.51
N ARG A 776 13.39 -8.34 -26.07
CA ARG A 776 14.10 -9.36 -26.86
C ARG A 776 13.19 -10.52 -27.26
N ARG A 777 12.88 -10.58 -28.54
CA ARG A 777 12.40 -11.81 -29.19
C ARG A 777 13.49 -12.88 -29.10
N ASP A 778 13.09 -14.12 -28.87
CA ASP A 778 14.00 -15.25 -28.86
C ASP A 778 14.63 -15.40 -30.25
N LYS A 779 15.94 -15.65 -30.33
CA LYS A 779 16.55 -16.11 -31.59
C LYS A 779 15.90 -17.45 -31.92
N ARG A 780 15.14 -17.52 -33.01
CA ARG A 780 14.58 -18.79 -33.49
C ARG A 780 15.74 -19.77 -33.75
N PRO A 781 15.71 -20.99 -33.19
CA PRO A 781 16.52 -22.09 -33.71
C PRO A 781 16.07 -22.47 -35.13
#